data_AF-A0A3P8QE14-F1
#
_entry.id   AF-A0A3P8QE14-F1
#
_cell.length_a   1.000
_cell.length_b   1.000
_cell.length_c   1.000
_cell.angle_alpha   90.00
_cell.angle_beta   90.00
_cell.angle_gamma   90.00
#
_symmetry.space_group_name_H-M   'P 1'
#
loop_
_entity.id
_entity.type
_entity.pdbx_description
1 polymer ?
#
loop_
_entity_poly.entity_id
_entity_poly.type
_entity_poly.pdbx_seq_one_letter_code
_entity_poly.pdbx_strand_id
1 'polypeptide(L)'
;MEREERSRREKELRVRDLEAAVAVERSGQQEAQSSLELLRAQFREVENAYSRERERSSSTERALERLQLEYEQCKSVMSAALETERKTTYDLSEKLEEEERQHANTHSLLEQAVQRQCDTEEAFVTCVKQIRDALQQHTSEPSAQPAEDDGKQSLPAEVLQLLRTTLSSYQQRLLDADRQLQDLLLVSEKLQEENQTLQQLTSDQRSQIDESQQETLKLKEEVSRLRQESSDWSTQSQSQEAELQREREERTADVQEITEHYKKESTAHLSFLYCLYQRLLAGCVLLDQSQSILGNFTWKELCDVISEQVDQLTSDLKKANNKIAHLQSVCDKKSVCVRELQRNQECVLSRLEESVRRREEEWSRQHTHTVRGLQSELQLCRSQCDSLRDRTSSLEQRCSSLTSDLSQLRGLLSRSRKESSSFFLACALLGGALRHAHHRLCGLSEQKKFLCRQLAEREQLEEEVRRLVDALEGEKDQEKEEEKKRERTRRATKRWRRTVCAVLAVRRWCSLARNTTVLLRLERGGGAPAVCVCGGADTATQKGRDTADKKLTDGREGLCARLFGSKRLSSTILTSMSDLQEALGDSDSSPPLLLSVACAGLSRLLDLLLDQSESSLSSCGVKEETLSSRMRLGLSSLTSLQSDTKSLVSVLQQHFLVFSQRLHSAEVERRSLRLEVANLRKGLRKETSRMVPDERFQSVCVELRQALSREQEAQMLIQEQSNQLHTLQRQVDENAAEQAETQRTLRQTTQVLSEARQEVNRKERSLRILGKHLSGIQKGKKQVEERLQRAEEELSDASRRRDGVVSCMKAAEASCKQFRDSLIQSQHSLKAKPRPLLLPHENLELSGAESIMGAPEATACQSFLSAVSQLCHTCSSRIDWLEQEVSAHRSHVTALRSELQDACLRDNLAFVPVSDFTETFPVADLEIPQAVPLCDLSKNPMITVNHSPSKVNPTPPSKASSSPTSASCKVTVGQTKLKKATKKTRGHVKSGGRK
;
A
#
# COMPACT_ATOMS: atom_id res chain seq x y z
N MET A 1 2.46 -64.07 93.11
CA MET A 1 3.77 -63.38 93.19
C MET A 1 4.59 -63.57 91.91
N GLU A 2 5.69 -64.33 91.88
CA GLU A 2 6.68 -64.27 90.79
C GLU A 2 6.12 -64.36 89.36
N ARG A 3 5.25 -65.33 89.06
CA ARG A 3 4.68 -65.49 87.70
C ARG A 3 3.87 -64.28 87.27
N GLU A 4 3.21 -63.60 88.20
CA GLU A 4 2.45 -62.38 87.95
C GLU A 4 3.37 -61.17 87.77
N GLU A 5 4.47 -61.08 88.52
CA GLU A 5 5.47 -60.03 88.28
C GLU A 5 6.13 -60.18 86.89
N ARG A 6 6.48 -61.40 86.50
CA ARG A 6 7.01 -61.67 85.15
C ARG A 6 5.99 -61.27 84.08
N SER A 7 4.70 -61.62 84.25
CA SER A 7 3.63 -61.19 83.34
C SER A 7 3.37 -59.68 83.34
N ARG A 8 3.56 -58.97 84.47
CA ARG A 8 3.49 -57.50 84.53
C ARG A 8 4.64 -56.86 83.76
N ARG A 9 5.89 -57.27 84.02
CA ARG A 9 7.08 -56.79 83.30
C ARG A 9 6.99 -57.04 81.79
N GLU A 10 6.49 -58.19 81.37
CA GLU A 10 6.25 -58.54 79.96
C GLU A 10 5.18 -57.63 79.31
N LYS A 11 4.12 -57.27 80.04
CA LYS A 11 3.09 -56.32 79.57
C LYS A 11 3.62 -54.88 79.52
N GLU A 12 4.40 -54.45 80.52
CA GLU A 12 5.03 -53.13 80.56
C GLU A 12 6.02 -52.94 79.40
N LEU A 13 6.77 -53.99 79.03
CA LEU A 13 7.61 -53.99 77.83
C LEU A 13 6.76 -53.84 76.55
N ARG A 14 5.76 -54.71 76.36
CA ARG A 14 4.87 -54.61 75.18
C ARG A 14 4.14 -53.26 75.06
N VAL A 15 3.80 -52.61 76.17
CA VAL A 15 3.24 -51.25 76.14
C VAL A 15 4.26 -50.24 75.62
N ARG A 16 5.51 -50.27 76.10
CA ARG A 16 6.58 -49.39 75.59
C ARG A 16 6.91 -49.65 74.12
N ASP A 17 6.92 -50.91 73.69
CA ASP A 17 7.16 -51.28 72.29
C ASP A 17 6.06 -50.72 71.37
N LEU A 18 4.80 -50.79 71.82
CA LEU A 18 3.64 -50.19 71.11
C LEU A 18 3.66 -48.66 71.16
N GLU A 19 4.05 -48.04 72.27
CA GLU A 19 4.22 -46.59 72.40
C GLU A 19 5.31 -46.07 71.45
N ALA A 20 6.43 -46.81 71.33
CA ALA A 20 7.51 -46.50 70.39
C ALA A 20 7.04 -46.65 68.93
N ALA A 21 6.33 -47.72 68.58
CA ALA A 21 5.76 -47.91 67.25
C ALA A 21 4.77 -46.78 66.89
N VAL A 22 3.88 -46.40 67.81
CA VAL A 22 2.94 -45.28 67.62
C VAL A 22 3.66 -43.92 67.53
N ALA A 23 4.80 -43.74 68.19
CA ALA A 23 5.63 -42.55 68.02
C ALA A 23 6.26 -42.48 66.62
N VAL A 24 6.78 -43.59 66.10
CA VAL A 24 7.35 -43.68 64.74
C VAL A 24 6.28 -43.42 63.67
N GLU A 25 5.11 -44.05 63.78
CA GLU A 25 3.97 -43.81 62.89
C GLU A 25 3.53 -42.33 62.90
N ARG A 26 3.52 -41.68 64.07
CA ARG A 26 3.22 -40.24 64.17
C ARG A 26 4.28 -39.37 63.48
N SER A 27 5.56 -39.67 63.60
CA SER A 27 6.60 -38.95 62.84
C SER A 27 6.45 -39.15 61.33
N GLY A 28 6.23 -40.39 60.86
CA GLY A 28 5.99 -40.67 59.44
C GLY A 28 4.74 -39.96 58.91
N GLN A 29 3.67 -39.88 59.70
CA GLN A 29 2.47 -39.11 59.35
C GLN A 29 2.74 -37.60 59.30
N GLN A 30 3.56 -37.05 60.20
CA GLN A 30 3.96 -35.65 60.22
C GLN A 30 4.81 -35.29 58.98
N GLU A 31 5.74 -36.17 58.59
CA GLU A 31 6.59 -36.03 57.39
C GLU A 31 5.80 -36.18 56.09
N ALA A 32 4.82 -37.09 56.05
CA ALA A 32 3.88 -37.21 54.93
C ALA A 32 3.01 -35.93 54.79
N GLN A 33 2.56 -35.35 55.90
CA GLN A 33 1.80 -34.09 55.90
C GLN A 33 2.64 -32.91 55.39
N SER A 34 3.86 -32.72 55.88
CA SER A 34 4.73 -31.63 55.41
C SER A 34 5.14 -31.81 53.93
N SER A 35 5.36 -33.04 53.48
CA SER A 35 5.58 -33.37 52.07
C SER A 35 4.37 -33.02 51.18
N LEU A 36 3.16 -33.32 51.64
CA LEU A 36 1.92 -32.93 50.95
C LEU A 36 1.70 -31.41 50.93
N GLU A 37 2.09 -30.70 51.99
CA GLU A 37 2.03 -29.22 52.02
C GLU A 37 3.04 -28.57 51.07
N LEU A 38 4.26 -29.13 50.97
CA LEU A 38 5.27 -28.72 50.00
C LEU A 38 4.79 -28.95 48.55
N LEU A 39 4.24 -30.13 48.25
CA LEU A 39 3.62 -30.41 46.95
C LEU A 39 2.47 -29.43 46.64
N ARG A 40 1.59 -29.16 47.61
CA ARG A 40 0.52 -28.15 47.48
C ARG A 40 1.06 -26.74 47.27
N ALA A 41 2.24 -26.39 47.77
CA ALA A 41 2.89 -25.11 47.48
C ALA A 41 3.42 -25.08 46.04
N GLN A 42 4.13 -26.13 45.61
CA GLN A 42 4.65 -26.27 44.25
C GLN A 42 3.54 -26.23 43.18
N PHE A 43 2.40 -26.92 43.41
CA PHE A 43 1.25 -26.82 42.50
C PHE A 43 0.73 -25.39 42.37
N ARG A 44 0.58 -24.66 43.48
CA ARG A 44 0.18 -23.24 43.46
C ARG A 44 1.21 -22.35 42.76
N GLU A 45 2.50 -22.64 42.86
CA GLU A 45 3.53 -21.91 42.11
C GLU A 45 3.44 -22.17 40.60
N VAL A 46 3.18 -23.42 40.19
CA VAL A 46 2.94 -23.81 38.79
C VAL A 46 1.66 -23.17 38.23
N GLU A 47 0.56 -23.14 39.00
CA GLU A 47 -0.68 -22.45 38.63
C GLU A 47 -0.47 -20.94 38.44
N ASN A 48 0.28 -20.30 39.35
CA ASN A 48 0.66 -18.90 39.25
C ASN A 48 1.60 -18.64 38.06
N ALA A 49 2.52 -19.55 37.75
CA ALA A 49 3.39 -19.45 36.57
C ALA A 49 2.59 -19.59 35.26
N TYR A 50 1.67 -20.55 35.19
CA TYR A 50 0.76 -20.76 34.06
C TYR A 50 -0.16 -19.55 33.84
N SER A 51 -0.68 -18.96 34.92
CA SER A 51 -1.55 -17.78 34.85
C SER A 51 -0.81 -16.56 34.26
N ARG A 52 0.40 -16.26 34.76
CA ARG A 52 1.26 -15.20 34.20
C ARG A 52 1.66 -15.48 32.74
N GLU A 53 1.83 -16.74 32.38
CA GLU A 53 2.15 -17.12 30.99
C GLU A 53 0.94 -16.93 30.05
N ARG A 54 -0.28 -17.19 30.53
CA ARG A 54 -1.53 -16.90 29.81
C ARG A 54 -1.77 -15.39 29.65
N GLU A 55 -1.45 -14.60 30.67
CA GLU A 55 -1.46 -13.13 30.58
C GLU A 55 -0.47 -12.64 29.52
N ARG A 56 0.74 -13.21 29.48
CA ARG A 56 1.75 -12.95 28.44
C ARG A 56 1.28 -13.37 27.05
N SER A 57 0.75 -14.59 26.87
CA SER A 57 0.28 -15.03 25.55
C SER A 57 -0.79 -14.08 25.03
N SER A 58 -1.78 -13.72 25.87
CA SER A 58 -2.81 -12.75 25.51
C SER A 58 -2.27 -11.37 25.17
N SER A 59 -1.14 -10.93 25.74
CA SER A 59 -0.55 -9.63 25.45
C SER A 59 0.34 -9.64 24.21
N THR A 60 0.95 -10.79 23.88
CA THR A 60 1.59 -11.02 22.58
C THR A 60 0.59 -11.21 21.45
N GLU A 61 -0.54 -11.90 21.68
CA GLU A 61 -1.66 -12.02 20.74
C GLU A 61 -2.19 -10.62 20.39
N ARG A 62 -2.54 -9.82 21.41
CA ARG A 62 -2.92 -8.39 21.26
C ARG A 62 -1.79 -7.45 20.79
N ALA A 63 -0.57 -7.94 20.60
CA ALA A 63 0.51 -7.19 19.94
C ALA A 63 0.62 -7.58 18.46
N LEU A 64 0.49 -8.86 18.14
CA LEU A 64 0.41 -9.37 16.77
C LEU A 64 -0.83 -8.85 16.05
N GLU A 65 -2.00 -8.83 16.69
CA GLU A 65 -3.24 -8.24 16.14
C GLU A 65 -3.05 -6.77 15.74
N ARG A 66 -2.34 -5.98 16.57
CA ARG A 66 -2.04 -4.57 16.26
C ARG A 66 -1.03 -4.44 15.14
N LEU A 67 0.07 -5.21 15.17
CA LEU A 67 1.07 -5.22 14.09
C LEU A 67 0.46 -5.66 12.75
N GLN A 68 -0.50 -6.59 12.76
CA GLN A 68 -1.22 -7.04 11.56
C GLN A 68 -2.17 -5.96 11.04
N LEU A 69 -2.86 -5.23 11.93
CA LEU A 69 -3.68 -4.08 11.57
C LEU A 69 -2.84 -2.93 10.99
N GLU A 70 -1.70 -2.61 11.64
CA GLU A 70 -0.72 -1.62 11.20
C GLU A 70 -0.11 -2.02 9.84
N TYR A 71 0.20 -3.31 9.62
CA TYR A 71 0.69 -3.83 8.33
C TYR A 71 -0.35 -3.68 7.21
N GLU A 72 -1.59 -4.13 7.42
CA GLU A 72 -2.65 -3.98 6.40
C GLU A 72 -2.98 -2.49 6.15
N GLN A 73 -2.89 -1.63 7.17
CA GLN A 73 -3.00 -0.19 7.00
C GLN A 73 -1.86 0.37 6.14
N CYS A 74 -0.60 0.08 6.45
CA CYS A 74 0.56 0.49 5.66
C CYS A 74 0.49 -0.02 4.21
N LYS A 75 0.09 -1.27 4.02
CA LYS A 75 -0.15 -1.90 2.71
C LYS A 75 -1.25 -1.18 1.92
N SER A 76 -2.34 -0.76 2.56
CA SER A 76 -3.40 0.05 1.92
C SER A 76 -2.94 1.46 1.54
N VAL A 77 -2.12 2.10 2.39
CA VAL A 77 -1.54 3.42 2.10
C VAL A 77 -0.55 3.34 0.95
N MET A 78 0.29 2.29 0.92
CA MET A 78 1.27 2.08 -0.15
C MET A 78 0.60 1.69 -1.47
N SER A 79 -0.49 0.91 -1.46
CA SER A 79 -1.25 0.66 -2.69
C SER A 79 -1.95 1.92 -3.20
N ALA A 80 -2.50 2.76 -2.32
CA ALA A 80 -3.07 4.06 -2.70
C ALA A 80 -2.00 5.01 -3.26
N ALA A 81 -0.78 5.02 -2.70
CA ALA A 81 0.34 5.81 -3.21
C ALA A 81 0.78 5.33 -4.60
N LEU A 82 0.91 4.02 -4.82
CA LEU A 82 1.20 3.45 -6.14
C LEU A 82 0.10 3.76 -7.17
N GLU A 83 -1.17 3.79 -6.76
CA GLU A 83 -2.29 4.21 -7.62
C GLU A 83 -2.32 5.73 -7.90
N THR A 84 -1.71 6.57 -7.05
CA THR A 84 -1.47 7.98 -7.40
C THR A 84 -0.28 8.15 -8.33
N GLU A 85 0.83 7.41 -8.12
CA GLU A 85 1.99 7.47 -9.02
C GLU A 85 1.70 6.90 -10.42
N ARG A 86 0.84 5.88 -10.51
CA ARG A 86 0.31 5.37 -11.80
C ARG A 86 -0.50 6.43 -12.55
N LYS A 87 -1.22 7.31 -11.84
CA LYS A 87 -1.99 8.40 -12.44
C LYS A 87 -1.10 9.57 -12.83
N THR A 88 -0.16 9.99 -11.98
CA THR A 88 0.79 11.06 -12.35
C THR A 88 1.67 10.64 -13.53
N THR A 89 2.10 9.38 -13.61
CA THR A 89 2.83 8.87 -14.79
C THR A 89 1.95 8.78 -16.04
N TYR A 90 0.68 8.38 -15.93
CA TYR A 90 -0.28 8.45 -17.04
C TYR A 90 -0.48 9.90 -17.52
N ASP A 91 -0.84 10.80 -16.61
CA ASP A 91 -1.05 12.24 -16.86
C ASP A 91 0.19 12.94 -17.45
N LEU A 92 1.40 12.44 -17.18
CA LEU A 92 2.65 12.92 -17.77
C LEU A 92 2.92 12.29 -19.15
N SER A 93 2.57 11.03 -19.37
CA SER A 93 2.67 10.38 -20.68
C SER A 93 1.69 10.97 -21.70
N GLU A 94 0.46 11.30 -21.29
CA GLU A 94 -0.54 11.97 -22.13
C GLU A 94 -0.03 13.36 -22.58
N LYS A 95 0.51 14.15 -21.64
CA LYS A 95 1.16 15.44 -21.95
C LYS A 95 2.38 15.29 -22.85
N LEU A 96 3.17 14.22 -22.69
CA LEU A 96 4.32 13.95 -23.55
C LEU A 96 3.86 13.69 -24.99
N GLU A 97 2.81 12.87 -25.21
CA GLU A 97 2.26 12.71 -26.56
C GLU A 97 1.64 14.00 -27.12
N GLU A 98 1.04 14.86 -26.28
CA GLU A 98 0.52 16.16 -26.71
C GLU A 98 1.64 17.15 -27.09
N GLU A 99 2.76 17.17 -26.37
CA GLU A 99 3.96 17.93 -26.75
C GLU A 99 4.64 17.34 -27.99
N GLU A 100 4.69 16.01 -28.17
CA GLU A 100 5.17 15.38 -29.41
C GLU A 100 4.29 15.76 -30.62
N ARG A 101 2.95 15.77 -30.45
CA ARG A 101 2.01 16.24 -31.47
C ARG A 101 2.20 17.74 -31.77
N GLN A 102 2.41 18.58 -30.76
CA GLN A 102 2.73 19.99 -30.94
C GLN A 102 4.09 20.19 -31.64
N HIS A 103 5.08 19.36 -31.34
CA HIS A 103 6.39 19.39 -32.00
C HIS A 103 6.27 18.98 -33.48
N ALA A 104 5.54 17.91 -33.80
CA ALA A 104 5.26 17.53 -35.19
C ALA A 104 4.49 18.63 -35.96
N ASN A 105 3.51 19.27 -35.32
CA ASN A 105 2.77 20.39 -35.91
C ASN A 105 3.66 21.62 -36.15
N THR A 106 4.53 21.98 -35.20
CA THR A 106 5.47 23.10 -35.35
C THR A 106 6.59 22.80 -36.36
N HIS A 107 7.03 21.54 -36.47
CA HIS A 107 7.93 21.08 -37.54
C HIS A 107 7.27 21.25 -38.91
N SER A 108 6.02 20.80 -39.09
CA SER A 108 5.30 20.98 -40.35
C SER A 108 5.05 22.47 -40.68
N LEU A 109 4.78 23.31 -39.69
CA LEU A 109 4.68 24.76 -39.89
C LEU A 109 6.03 25.40 -40.26
N LEU A 110 7.16 24.87 -39.77
CA LEU A 110 8.51 25.28 -40.17
C LEU A 110 8.84 24.82 -41.60
N GLU A 111 8.52 23.58 -41.97
CA GLU A 111 8.66 23.08 -43.35
C GLU A 111 7.84 23.94 -44.32
N GLN A 112 6.59 24.26 -43.99
CA GLN A 112 5.78 25.18 -44.79
C GLN A 112 6.32 26.62 -44.79
N ALA A 113 7.01 27.07 -43.72
CA ALA A 113 7.64 28.39 -43.69
C ALA A 113 8.91 28.43 -44.55
N VAL A 114 9.69 27.35 -44.57
CA VAL A 114 10.84 27.17 -45.47
C VAL A 114 10.38 27.06 -46.91
N GLN A 115 9.31 26.29 -47.20
CA GLN A 115 8.74 26.23 -48.54
C GLN A 115 8.27 27.62 -48.99
N ARG A 116 7.50 28.35 -48.18
CA ARG A 116 7.12 29.75 -48.49
C ARG A 116 8.33 30.68 -48.63
N GLN A 117 9.43 30.43 -47.93
CA GLN A 117 10.68 31.18 -48.13
C GLN A 117 11.26 30.85 -49.51
N CYS A 118 11.37 29.58 -49.90
CA CYS A 118 11.77 29.19 -51.26
C CYS A 118 10.84 29.80 -52.32
N ASP A 119 9.52 29.70 -52.16
CA ASP A 119 8.53 30.30 -53.06
C ASP A 119 8.70 31.82 -53.18
N THR A 120 9.03 32.51 -52.08
CA THR A 120 9.27 33.97 -52.10
C THR A 120 10.66 34.37 -52.59
N GLU A 121 11.67 33.51 -52.46
CA GLU A 121 12.99 33.69 -53.08
C GLU A 121 12.92 33.42 -54.59
N GLU A 122 12.17 32.42 -55.04
CA GLU A 122 11.82 32.21 -56.45
C GLU A 122 10.96 33.34 -57.01
N ALA A 123 9.99 33.86 -56.25
CA ALA A 123 9.22 35.04 -56.63
C ALA A 123 10.08 36.31 -56.67
N PHE A 124 11.07 36.45 -55.78
CA PHE A 124 12.04 37.56 -55.81
C PHE A 124 12.96 37.45 -57.03
N VAL A 125 13.47 36.26 -57.34
CA VAL A 125 14.24 35.98 -58.58
C VAL A 125 13.37 36.24 -59.82
N THR A 126 12.09 35.88 -59.79
CA THR A 126 11.14 36.10 -60.89
C THR A 126 10.78 37.57 -61.05
N CYS A 127 10.62 38.32 -59.97
CA CYS A 127 10.44 39.78 -60.00
C CYS A 127 11.72 40.49 -60.51
N VAL A 128 12.91 40.04 -60.10
CA VAL A 128 14.20 40.53 -60.62
C VAL A 128 14.43 40.15 -62.09
N LYS A 129 13.84 39.05 -62.58
CA LYS A 129 13.72 38.77 -64.03
C LYS A 129 12.75 39.75 -64.69
N GLN A 130 11.50 39.86 -64.23
CA GLN A 130 10.50 40.78 -64.80
C GLN A 130 10.98 42.24 -64.87
N ILE A 131 11.66 42.74 -63.85
CA ILE A 131 12.28 44.09 -63.85
C ILE A 131 13.37 44.20 -64.93
N ARG A 132 14.15 43.15 -65.16
CA ARG A 132 15.15 43.08 -66.23
C ARG A 132 14.51 42.97 -67.61
N ASP A 133 13.47 42.16 -67.74
CA ASP A 133 12.79 41.86 -69.00
C ASP A 133 12.00 43.09 -69.48
N ALA A 134 11.35 43.83 -68.58
CA ALA A 134 10.71 45.12 -68.88
C ALA A 134 11.74 46.19 -69.30
N LEU A 135 12.91 46.24 -68.66
CA LEU A 135 14.02 47.11 -69.09
C LEU A 135 14.56 46.71 -70.48
N GLN A 136 14.52 45.41 -70.83
CA GLN A 136 14.90 44.94 -72.17
C GLN A 136 13.85 45.26 -73.24
N GLN A 137 12.55 45.09 -72.96
CA GLN A 137 11.46 45.43 -73.89
C GLN A 137 11.50 46.91 -74.33
N HIS A 138 11.81 47.83 -73.41
CA HIS A 138 12.00 49.26 -73.74
C HIS A 138 13.28 49.58 -74.53
N THR A 139 14.16 48.60 -74.78
CA THR A 139 15.40 48.79 -75.54
C THR A 139 15.23 48.46 -77.04
N SER A 140 14.12 47.83 -77.46
CA SER A 140 13.99 47.19 -78.77
C SER A 140 13.03 47.83 -79.80
N GLU A 141 12.30 48.90 -79.49
CA GLU A 141 11.43 49.60 -80.47
C GLU A 141 11.70 51.11 -80.57
N PRO A 142 12.12 51.62 -81.75
CA PRO A 142 12.28 53.05 -82.00
C PRO A 142 11.46 53.56 -83.22
N SER A 143 10.25 54.11 -83.01
CA SER A 143 9.57 54.92 -84.06
C SER A 143 8.54 55.93 -83.54
N ALA A 144 8.98 57.19 -83.45
CA ALA A 144 8.33 58.42 -83.94
C ALA A 144 6.87 58.82 -83.58
N GLN A 145 6.78 60.12 -83.24
CA GLN A 145 5.65 61.08 -83.28
C GLN A 145 4.75 61.24 -82.04
N PRO A 146 4.24 62.47 -81.77
CA PRO A 146 3.56 62.81 -80.53
C PRO A 146 2.03 63.00 -80.68
N ALA A 147 1.32 62.74 -79.58
CA ALA A 147 -0.04 63.24 -79.33
C ALA A 147 -0.14 63.62 -77.85
N GLU A 148 -1.02 64.58 -77.52
CA GLU A 148 -1.24 65.03 -76.13
C GLU A 148 -2.23 64.11 -75.42
N ASP A 149 -1.93 63.71 -74.17
CA ASP A 149 -2.95 63.39 -73.16
C ASP A 149 -2.36 63.49 -71.74
N ASP A 150 -3.22 63.39 -70.72
CA ASP A 150 -3.09 64.12 -69.47
C ASP A 150 -2.09 63.59 -68.42
N GLY A 151 -1.34 64.54 -67.84
CA GLY A 151 -1.32 64.72 -66.38
C GLY A 151 -0.67 63.66 -65.48
N LYS A 152 0.02 62.63 -65.99
CA LYS A 152 0.55 61.53 -65.13
C LYS A 152 2.08 61.37 -65.02
N GLN A 153 2.68 62.33 -64.29
CA GLN A 153 3.72 62.07 -63.25
C GLN A 153 5.12 61.57 -63.74
N SER A 154 6.26 61.79 -63.02
CA SER A 154 7.63 61.48 -63.53
C SER A 154 8.66 61.03 -62.48
N LEU A 155 9.58 60.11 -62.82
CA LEU A 155 10.09 59.07 -61.90
C LEU A 155 11.48 59.34 -61.19
N PRO A 156 11.55 60.11 -60.06
CA PRO A 156 12.70 60.08 -59.07
C PRO A 156 12.64 59.48 -57.60
N ALA A 157 11.55 59.30 -56.83
CA ALA A 157 11.57 58.91 -55.37
C ALA A 157 10.46 58.06 -54.57
N GLU A 158 9.51 57.23 -55.09
CA GLU A 158 8.52 56.44 -54.29
C GLU A 158 9.28 55.34 -53.56
N VAL A 159 10.06 54.60 -54.34
CA VAL A 159 10.84 53.48 -53.88
C VAL A 159 12.09 53.97 -53.10
N LEU A 160 12.39 55.28 -53.13
CA LEU A 160 13.31 55.92 -52.17
C LEU A 160 12.78 55.71 -50.74
N GLN A 161 11.47 55.87 -50.57
CA GLN A 161 10.79 55.62 -49.31
C GLN A 161 10.96 54.15 -48.95
N LEU A 162 10.84 53.23 -49.92
CA LEU A 162 11.15 51.81 -49.74
C LEU A 162 12.60 51.56 -49.25
N LEU A 163 13.62 52.34 -49.66
CA LEU A 163 14.96 52.17 -49.04
C LEU A 163 14.97 52.62 -47.58
N ARG A 164 14.28 53.72 -47.26
CA ARG A 164 14.32 54.29 -45.90
C ARG A 164 13.49 53.46 -44.90
N THR A 165 12.42 52.80 -45.36
CA THR A 165 11.67 51.79 -44.59
C THR A 165 12.39 50.43 -44.59
N THR A 166 12.94 49.95 -45.71
CA THR A 166 13.77 48.72 -45.72
C THR A 166 15.13 48.88 -45.06
N LEU A 167 15.43 50.05 -44.49
CA LEU A 167 16.37 50.15 -43.39
C LEU A 167 15.72 49.77 -42.02
N SER A 168 14.85 48.70 -42.06
CA SER A 168 14.24 47.86 -40.97
C SER A 168 14.45 46.27 -40.84
N SER A 169 15.39 45.52 -41.51
CA SER A 169 15.87 44.13 -41.17
C SER A 169 17.38 43.69 -40.84
N TYR A 170 18.42 44.56 -40.51
CA TYR A 170 19.40 44.44 -39.29
C TYR A 170 19.36 45.34 -37.87
N GLN A 171 18.80 46.61 -37.57
CA GLN A 171 18.06 47.24 -36.33
C GLN A 171 16.38 47.69 -36.31
N GLN A 172 15.09 47.29 -35.70
CA GLN A 172 14.21 46.43 -34.53
C GLN A 172 14.50 44.99 -33.80
N ARG A 173 14.18 43.79 -34.33
CA ARG A 173 14.69 42.46 -33.87
C ARG A 173 16.22 42.23 -33.98
N LEU A 174 17.06 43.00 -33.29
CA LEU A 174 18.51 42.74 -33.11
C LEU A 174 19.12 43.37 -31.84
N LEU A 175 18.76 44.59 -31.36
CA LEU A 175 18.63 44.74 -29.90
C LEU A 175 17.48 43.86 -29.45
N ASP A 176 16.38 43.78 -30.19
CA ASP A 176 15.31 42.86 -29.79
C ASP A 176 15.51 41.45 -30.34
N ALA A 177 16.61 41.13 -31.05
CA ALA A 177 17.12 39.75 -31.10
C ALA A 177 18.10 39.52 -29.96
N ASP A 178 19.01 40.45 -29.61
CA ASP A 178 19.82 40.39 -28.38
C ASP A 178 18.92 40.20 -27.15
N ARG A 179 17.80 40.92 -27.08
CA ARG A 179 16.79 40.79 -26.03
C ARG A 179 16.06 39.46 -26.14
N GLN A 180 15.81 38.95 -27.35
CA GLN A 180 15.25 37.61 -27.55
C GLN A 180 16.24 36.52 -27.11
N LEU A 181 17.54 36.74 -27.31
CA LEU A 181 18.63 35.88 -26.88
C LEU A 181 18.84 35.97 -25.37
N GLN A 182 18.69 37.14 -24.75
CA GLN A 182 18.68 37.31 -23.28
C GLN A 182 17.42 36.68 -22.66
N ASP A 183 16.25 36.90 -23.23
CA ASP A 183 14.98 36.26 -22.86
C ASP A 183 15.12 34.71 -22.95
N LEU A 184 15.74 34.20 -24.04
CA LEU A 184 16.00 32.77 -24.25
C LEU A 184 17.10 32.21 -23.34
N LEU A 185 18.15 32.96 -23.04
CA LEU A 185 19.21 32.55 -22.10
C LEU A 185 18.62 32.36 -20.70
N LEU A 186 17.83 33.32 -20.21
CA LEU A 186 17.11 33.23 -18.93
C LEU A 186 16.09 32.08 -18.88
N VAL A 187 15.56 31.65 -20.03
CA VAL A 187 14.73 30.43 -20.13
C VAL A 187 15.60 29.17 -20.14
N SER A 188 16.75 29.17 -20.81
CA SER A 188 17.69 28.04 -20.82
C SER A 188 18.33 27.78 -19.45
N GLU A 189 18.63 28.83 -18.69
CA GLU A 189 19.12 28.74 -17.31
C GLU A 189 18.06 28.07 -16.42
N LYS A 190 16.80 28.47 -16.51
CA LYS A 190 15.69 27.84 -15.76
C LYS A 190 15.44 26.40 -16.18
N LEU A 191 15.45 26.09 -17.48
CA LEU A 191 15.36 24.70 -17.94
C LEU A 191 16.55 23.85 -17.48
N GLN A 192 17.73 24.46 -17.28
CA GLN A 192 18.90 23.79 -16.72
C GLN A 192 18.81 23.62 -15.19
N GLU A 193 18.19 24.55 -14.46
CA GLU A 193 17.82 24.38 -13.05
C GLU A 193 16.77 23.26 -12.89
N GLU A 194 15.70 23.29 -13.67
CA GLU A 194 14.65 22.25 -13.67
C GLU A 194 15.24 20.88 -14.01
N ASN A 195 16.11 20.76 -15.02
CA ASN A 195 16.83 19.52 -15.32
C ASN A 195 17.68 19.02 -14.15
N GLN A 196 18.35 19.91 -13.39
CA GLN A 196 19.09 19.50 -12.19
C GLN A 196 18.16 18.96 -11.10
N THR A 197 16.99 19.58 -10.89
CA THR A 197 16.00 19.06 -9.92
C THR A 197 15.41 17.71 -10.35
N LEU A 198 15.14 17.51 -11.65
CA LEU A 198 14.69 16.22 -12.20
C LEU A 198 15.77 15.14 -12.08
N GLN A 199 17.05 15.48 -12.30
CA GLN A 199 18.16 14.54 -12.08
C GLN A 199 18.30 14.15 -10.61
N GLN A 200 18.16 15.09 -9.67
CA GLN A 200 18.15 14.82 -8.23
C GLN A 200 16.96 13.92 -7.83
N LEU A 201 15.75 14.24 -8.27
CA LEU A 201 14.56 13.43 -7.99
C LEU A 201 14.68 12.02 -8.61
N THR A 202 15.33 11.90 -9.78
CA THR A 202 15.66 10.60 -10.40
C THR A 202 16.70 9.82 -9.59
N SER A 203 17.71 10.46 -8.99
CA SER A 203 18.65 9.77 -8.10
C SER A 203 18.03 9.35 -6.78
N ASP A 204 17.13 10.17 -6.21
CA ASP A 204 16.43 9.85 -4.97
C ASP A 204 15.46 8.67 -5.17
N GLN A 205 14.73 8.65 -6.30
CA GLN A 205 13.90 7.50 -6.69
C GLN A 205 14.75 6.23 -6.88
N ARG A 206 15.95 6.32 -7.46
CA ARG A 206 16.86 5.17 -7.58
C ARG A 206 17.33 4.67 -6.22
N SER A 207 17.69 5.56 -5.28
CA SER A 207 18.05 5.16 -3.91
C SER A 207 16.89 4.42 -3.23
N GLN A 208 15.66 4.94 -3.30
CA GLN A 208 14.49 4.28 -2.74
C GLN A 208 14.19 2.92 -3.39
N ILE A 209 14.37 2.80 -4.70
CA ILE A 209 14.26 1.53 -5.42
C ILE A 209 15.32 0.53 -4.92
N ASP A 210 16.59 0.94 -4.82
CA ASP A 210 17.68 0.07 -4.37
C ASP A 210 17.54 -0.32 -2.88
N GLU A 211 17.07 0.59 -2.03
CA GLU A 211 16.72 0.33 -0.63
C GLU A 211 15.59 -0.71 -0.53
N SER A 212 14.50 -0.55 -1.31
CA SER A 212 13.40 -1.52 -1.35
C SER A 212 13.80 -2.89 -1.93
N GLN A 213 14.76 -2.92 -2.86
CA GLN A 213 15.38 -4.16 -3.34
C GLN A 213 16.19 -4.84 -2.23
N GLN A 214 16.97 -4.09 -1.45
CA GLN A 214 17.67 -4.65 -0.30
C GLN A 214 16.72 -5.16 0.80
N GLU A 215 15.60 -4.49 1.05
CA GLU A 215 14.59 -4.97 2.00
C GLU A 215 13.88 -6.23 1.50
N THR A 216 13.50 -6.30 0.22
CA THR A 216 12.89 -7.51 -0.35
C THR A 216 13.87 -8.68 -0.43
N LEU A 217 15.18 -8.43 -0.61
CA LEU A 217 16.22 -9.46 -0.47
C LEU A 217 16.32 -9.98 0.97
N LYS A 218 16.40 -9.09 1.98
CA LYS A 218 16.41 -9.49 3.41
C LYS A 218 15.16 -10.30 3.77
N LEU A 219 13.98 -9.86 3.35
CA LEU A 219 12.72 -10.60 3.56
C LEU A 219 12.71 -11.96 2.85
N LYS A 220 13.31 -12.08 1.66
CA LYS A 220 13.45 -13.36 0.94
C LYS A 220 14.42 -14.30 1.67
N GLU A 221 15.50 -13.78 2.23
CA GLU A 221 16.43 -14.52 3.10
C GLU A 221 15.71 -15.00 4.37
N GLU A 222 14.97 -14.14 5.07
CA GLU A 222 14.17 -14.50 6.24
C GLU A 222 13.12 -15.57 5.93
N VAL A 223 12.41 -15.45 4.80
CA VAL A 223 11.46 -16.47 4.33
C VAL A 223 12.16 -17.79 3.99
N SER A 224 13.39 -17.76 3.46
CA SER A 224 14.18 -18.98 3.24
C SER A 224 14.61 -19.63 4.56
N ARG A 225 15.03 -18.83 5.54
CA ARG A 225 15.38 -19.28 6.89
C ARG A 225 14.19 -19.91 7.60
N LEU A 226 13.03 -19.26 7.58
CA LEU A 226 11.79 -19.78 8.16
C LEU A 226 11.30 -21.08 7.48
N ARG A 227 11.52 -21.23 6.16
CA ARG A 227 11.26 -22.50 5.45
C ARG A 227 12.20 -23.61 5.91
N GLN A 228 13.49 -23.32 6.07
CA GLN A 228 14.45 -24.28 6.60
C GLN A 228 14.08 -24.69 8.03
N GLU A 229 13.87 -23.71 8.92
CA GLU A 229 13.41 -23.94 10.30
C GLU A 229 12.12 -24.80 10.33
N SER A 230 11.15 -24.54 9.44
CA SER A 230 9.93 -25.35 9.33
C SER A 230 10.19 -26.79 8.86
N SER A 231 11.20 -27.04 8.02
CA SER A 231 11.59 -28.38 7.60
C SER A 231 12.36 -29.13 8.71
N ASP A 232 13.18 -28.41 9.48
CA ASP A 232 13.83 -28.93 10.69
C ASP A 232 12.77 -29.34 11.73
N TRP A 233 11.73 -28.51 11.94
CA TRP A 233 10.63 -28.84 12.84
C TRP A 233 9.80 -30.04 12.35
N SER A 234 9.58 -30.16 11.05
CA SER A 234 8.87 -31.32 10.49
C SER A 234 9.65 -32.62 10.66
N THR A 235 10.97 -32.61 10.40
CA THR A 235 11.83 -33.80 10.61
C THR A 235 11.99 -34.14 12.09
N GLN A 236 12.09 -33.14 12.97
CA GLN A 236 12.12 -33.34 14.41
C GLN A 236 10.79 -33.88 14.97
N SER A 237 9.63 -33.48 14.44
CA SER A 237 8.33 -34.09 14.79
C SER A 237 8.30 -35.56 14.38
N GLN A 238 8.72 -35.88 13.15
CA GLN A 238 8.78 -37.25 12.66
C GLN A 238 9.73 -38.15 13.48
N SER A 239 10.90 -37.63 13.90
CA SER A 239 11.80 -38.41 14.77
C SER A 239 11.20 -38.64 16.16
N GLN A 240 10.52 -37.65 16.74
CA GLN A 240 9.84 -37.78 18.03
C GLN A 240 8.63 -38.73 17.96
N GLU A 241 7.87 -38.72 16.87
CA GLU A 241 6.79 -39.69 16.62
C GLU A 241 7.34 -41.12 16.50
N ALA A 242 8.46 -41.31 15.80
CA ALA A 242 9.16 -42.60 15.70
C ALA A 242 9.84 -43.06 17.00
N GLU A 243 10.18 -42.14 17.92
CA GLU A 243 10.61 -42.47 19.30
C GLU A 243 9.42 -42.90 20.15
N LEU A 244 8.31 -42.14 20.11
CA LEU A 244 7.08 -42.47 20.83
C LEU A 244 6.41 -43.76 20.35
N GLN A 245 6.64 -44.17 19.09
CA GLN A 245 6.24 -45.47 18.58
C GLN A 245 7.11 -46.60 19.16
N ARG A 246 8.44 -46.45 19.14
CA ARG A 246 9.36 -47.43 19.75
C ARG A 246 9.13 -47.60 21.25
N GLU A 247 8.97 -46.53 22.03
CA GLU A 247 8.66 -46.66 23.46
C GLU A 247 7.25 -47.24 23.73
N ARG A 248 6.34 -47.26 22.76
CA ARG A 248 5.04 -47.95 22.88
C ARG A 248 5.22 -49.44 22.60
N GLU A 249 5.95 -49.79 21.57
CA GLU A 249 6.29 -51.17 21.22
C GLU A 249 7.03 -51.85 22.38
N GLU A 250 8.06 -51.20 22.93
CA GLU A 250 8.81 -51.64 24.12
C GLU A 250 7.88 -51.85 25.33
N ARG A 251 7.07 -50.86 25.72
CA ARG A 251 6.12 -51.01 26.83
C ARG A 251 5.05 -52.07 26.58
N THR A 252 4.67 -52.35 25.33
CA THR A 252 3.78 -53.48 25.02
C THR A 252 4.47 -54.84 25.11
N ALA A 253 5.79 -54.91 24.91
CA ALA A 253 6.59 -56.10 25.16
C ALA A 253 6.75 -56.34 26.68
N ASP A 254 7.10 -55.31 27.45
CA ASP A 254 7.18 -55.37 28.92
C ASP A 254 5.87 -55.90 29.55
N VAL A 255 4.74 -55.34 29.13
CA VAL A 255 3.41 -55.77 29.61
C VAL A 255 3.12 -57.22 29.21
N GLN A 256 3.52 -57.66 28.01
CA GLN A 256 3.39 -59.07 27.61
C GLN A 256 4.24 -59.98 28.51
N GLU A 257 5.52 -59.66 28.74
CA GLU A 257 6.40 -60.44 29.63
C GLU A 257 5.85 -60.53 31.05
N ILE A 258 5.36 -59.41 31.62
CA ILE A 258 4.72 -59.39 32.95
C ILE A 258 3.47 -60.29 32.97
N THR A 259 2.63 -60.28 31.93
CA THR A 259 1.48 -61.19 31.89
C THR A 259 1.87 -62.66 31.74
N GLU A 260 2.97 -62.98 31.04
CA GLU A 260 3.50 -64.35 30.96
C GLU A 260 4.15 -64.79 32.28
N HIS A 261 4.79 -63.89 33.03
CA HIS A 261 5.27 -64.17 34.39
C HIS A 261 4.09 -64.50 35.32
N TYR A 262 3.08 -63.65 35.35
CA TYR A 262 1.87 -63.85 36.16
C TYR A 262 1.14 -65.16 35.82
N LYS A 263 1.03 -65.52 34.53
CA LYS A 263 0.49 -66.82 34.10
C LYS A 263 1.30 -67.97 34.70
N LYS A 264 2.63 -67.97 34.57
CA LYS A 264 3.52 -68.99 35.13
C LYS A 264 3.34 -69.11 36.66
N GLU A 265 3.35 -68.00 37.38
CA GLU A 265 3.10 -67.98 38.83
C GLU A 265 1.72 -68.53 39.20
N SER A 266 0.66 -68.20 38.46
CA SER A 266 -0.69 -68.73 38.71
C SER A 266 -0.74 -70.25 38.54
N THR A 267 -0.05 -70.82 37.54
CA THR A 267 0.04 -72.28 37.37
C THR A 267 0.88 -72.95 38.46
N ALA A 268 1.95 -72.29 38.94
CA ALA A 268 2.73 -72.78 40.07
C ALA A 268 1.89 -72.84 41.36
N HIS A 269 1.14 -71.78 41.68
CA HIS A 269 0.23 -71.76 42.83
C HIS A 269 -0.88 -72.83 42.74
N LEU A 270 -1.47 -73.04 41.55
CA LEU A 270 -2.44 -74.11 41.33
C LEU A 270 -1.82 -75.50 41.54
N SER A 271 -0.59 -75.73 41.04
CA SER A 271 0.11 -77.01 41.26
C SER A 271 0.45 -77.25 42.74
N PHE A 272 0.82 -76.21 43.48
CA PHE A 272 1.07 -76.27 44.91
C PHE A 272 -0.21 -76.62 45.70
N LEU A 273 -1.33 -75.95 45.40
CA LEU A 273 -2.63 -76.26 46.00
C LEU A 273 -3.08 -77.69 45.71
N TYR A 274 -2.84 -78.19 44.50
CA TYR A 274 -3.15 -79.58 44.12
C TYR A 274 -2.29 -80.60 44.91
N CYS A 275 -0.99 -80.34 45.07
CA CYS A 275 -0.10 -81.14 45.94
C CYS A 275 -0.53 -81.11 47.42
N LEU A 276 -1.03 -79.97 47.91
CA LEU A 276 -1.47 -79.80 49.29
C LEU A 276 -2.82 -80.53 49.53
N TYR A 277 -3.73 -80.48 48.56
CA TYR A 277 -4.97 -81.27 48.54
C TYR A 277 -4.69 -82.79 48.52
N GLN A 278 -3.75 -83.27 47.70
CA GLN A 278 -3.33 -84.67 47.72
C GLN A 278 -2.71 -85.09 49.06
N ARG A 279 -1.94 -84.21 49.73
CA ARG A 279 -1.42 -84.48 51.08
C ARG A 279 -2.51 -84.54 52.14
N LEU A 280 -3.55 -83.71 52.05
CA LEU A 280 -4.72 -83.78 52.93
C LEU A 280 -5.49 -85.09 52.76
N LEU A 281 -5.70 -85.54 51.52
CA LEU A 281 -6.34 -86.84 51.23
C LEU A 281 -5.55 -88.04 51.75
N ALA A 282 -4.23 -87.91 51.94
CA ALA A 282 -3.37 -88.96 52.48
C ALA A 282 -3.22 -88.94 54.02
N GLY A 283 -3.85 -87.99 54.73
CA GLY A 283 -3.46 -87.60 56.09
C GLY A 283 -4.56 -87.62 57.16
N CYS A 284 -5.27 -88.73 57.34
CA CYS A 284 -6.35 -88.86 58.35
C CYS A 284 -6.11 -90.00 59.36
N VAL A 285 -5.01 -89.95 60.13
CA VAL A 285 -4.74 -90.89 61.25
C VAL A 285 -4.16 -90.16 62.47
N LEU A 286 -4.95 -89.27 63.09
CA LEU A 286 -4.68 -88.69 64.42
C LEU A 286 -5.99 -88.44 65.20
N LEU A 287 -6.64 -89.52 65.62
CA LEU A 287 -7.51 -89.53 66.80
C LEU A 287 -7.05 -90.69 67.68
N ASP A 288 -6.41 -90.34 68.80
CA ASP A 288 -5.84 -91.33 69.73
C ASP A 288 -6.92 -91.92 70.65
N GLN A 289 -6.58 -93.02 71.32
CA GLN A 289 -7.55 -93.95 71.93
C GLN A 289 -8.40 -93.35 73.05
N SER A 290 -9.72 -93.56 72.98
CA SER A 290 -10.64 -93.29 74.09
C SER A 290 -10.44 -94.30 75.22
N GLN A 291 -9.61 -93.99 76.21
CA GLN A 291 -9.41 -94.82 77.40
C GLN A 291 -10.69 -94.85 78.26
N SER A 292 -11.35 -96.00 78.33
CA SER A 292 -12.61 -96.19 79.05
C SER A 292 -12.38 -96.36 80.56
N ILE A 293 -12.21 -95.25 81.29
CA ILE A 293 -12.11 -95.24 82.76
C ILE A 293 -13.52 -95.31 83.39
N LEU A 294 -14.21 -96.44 83.22
CA LEU A 294 -15.39 -96.80 84.02
C LEU A 294 -15.06 -98.03 84.88
N GLY A 295 -14.49 -97.77 86.05
CA GLY A 295 -14.29 -98.75 87.11
C GLY A 295 -15.06 -98.37 88.36
N ASN A 296 -16.19 -99.05 88.61
CA ASN A 296 -16.89 -99.13 89.90
C ASN A 296 -16.98 -97.84 90.75
N PHE A 297 -17.43 -96.71 90.18
CA PHE A 297 -17.90 -95.59 90.99
C PHE A 297 -19.11 -96.01 91.84
N THR A 298 -19.10 -95.68 93.12
CA THR A 298 -20.33 -95.70 93.92
C THR A 298 -21.28 -94.59 93.42
N TRP A 299 -22.59 -94.77 93.61
CA TRP A 299 -23.58 -93.77 93.22
C TRP A 299 -23.29 -92.38 93.81
N LYS A 300 -22.71 -92.34 95.02
CA LYS A 300 -22.32 -91.09 95.67
C LYS A 300 -21.21 -90.36 94.91
N GLU A 301 -20.12 -91.04 94.58
CA GLU A 301 -19.00 -90.44 93.85
C GLU A 301 -19.42 -89.95 92.46
N LEU A 302 -20.36 -90.65 91.81
CA LEU A 302 -20.93 -90.21 90.53
C LEU A 302 -21.83 -88.98 90.69
N CYS A 303 -22.60 -88.87 91.77
CA CYS A 303 -23.31 -87.63 92.12
C CYS A 303 -22.37 -86.47 92.48
N ASP A 304 -21.27 -86.74 93.19
CA ASP A 304 -20.26 -85.74 93.56
C ASP A 304 -19.56 -85.20 92.30
N VAL A 305 -19.14 -86.07 91.36
CA VAL A 305 -18.54 -85.68 90.07
C VAL A 305 -19.53 -84.93 89.17
N ILE A 306 -20.81 -85.33 89.12
CA ILE A 306 -21.83 -84.56 88.38
C ILE A 306 -22.06 -83.19 89.02
N SER A 307 -22.02 -83.10 90.35
CA SER A 307 -22.16 -81.82 91.06
C SER A 307 -20.97 -80.90 90.76
N GLU A 308 -19.74 -81.41 90.80
CA GLU A 308 -18.53 -80.67 90.43
C GLU A 308 -18.55 -80.21 88.96
N GLN A 309 -19.00 -81.06 88.04
CA GLN A 309 -19.22 -80.68 86.63
C GLN A 309 -20.26 -79.56 86.48
N VAL A 310 -21.38 -79.64 87.20
CA VAL A 310 -22.45 -78.63 87.17
C VAL A 310 -21.99 -77.31 87.80
N ASP A 311 -21.24 -77.35 88.91
CA ASP A 311 -20.67 -76.15 89.54
C ASP A 311 -19.57 -75.52 88.68
N GLN A 312 -18.72 -76.32 88.03
CA GLN A 312 -17.72 -75.81 87.09
C GLN A 312 -18.37 -75.15 85.86
N LEU A 313 -19.37 -75.80 85.26
CA LEU A 313 -20.15 -75.21 84.16
C LEU A 313 -20.90 -73.95 84.60
N THR A 314 -21.45 -73.93 85.81
CA THR A 314 -22.11 -72.75 86.39
C THR A 314 -21.11 -71.62 86.66
N SER A 315 -19.89 -71.94 87.08
CA SER A 315 -18.78 -71.00 87.30
C SER A 315 -18.31 -70.39 85.98
N ASP A 316 -18.06 -71.21 84.96
CA ASP A 316 -17.66 -70.73 83.64
C ASP A 316 -18.80 -69.98 82.91
N LEU A 317 -20.07 -70.34 83.13
CA LEU A 317 -21.23 -69.57 82.65
C LEU A 317 -21.31 -68.19 83.31
N LYS A 318 -21.15 -68.10 84.64
CA LYS A 318 -21.07 -66.82 85.37
C LYS A 318 -19.91 -65.95 84.86
N LYS A 319 -18.75 -66.57 84.63
CA LYS A 319 -17.53 -65.96 84.09
C LYS A 319 -17.67 -65.53 82.63
N ALA A 320 -18.43 -66.25 81.81
CA ALA A 320 -18.81 -65.85 80.45
C ALA A 320 -19.78 -64.67 80.49
N ASN A 321 -20.80 -64.70 81.35
CA ASN A 321 -21.77 -63.62 81.49
C ASN A 321 -21.09 -62.31 81.96
N ASN A 322 -20.16 -62.40 82.91
CA ASN A 322 -19.32 -61.26 83.33
C ASN A 322 -18.45 -60.70 82.19
N LYS A 323 -17.92 -61.55 81.30
CA LYS A 323 -17.22 -61.09 80.08
C LYS A 323 -18.17 -60.38 79.11
N ILE A 324 -19.40 -60.90 78.92
CA ILE A 324 -20.41 -60.29 78.05
C ILE A 324 -20.80 -58.91 78.58
N ALA A 325 -21.10 -58.76 79.87
CA ALA A 325 -21.41 -57.48 80.50
C ALA A 325 -20.25 -56.48 80.40
N HIS A 326 -19.00 -56.94 80.54
CA HIS A 326 -17.82 -56.10 80.31
C HIS A 326 -17.70 -55.64 78.85
N LEU A 327 -17.86 -56.56 77.89
CA LEU A 327 -17.82 -56.24 76.45
C LEU A 327 -18.94 -55.29 76.04
N GLN A 328 -20.15 -55.46 76.57
CA GLN A 328 -21.27 -54.51 76.40
C GLN A 328 -20.86 -53.12 76.90
N SER A 329 -20.38 -53.00 78.15
CA SER A 329 -19.91 -51.71 78.69
C SER A 329 -18.77 -51.07 77.86
N VAL A 330 -17.90 -51.87 77.25
CA VAL A 330 -16.85 -51.38 76.34
C VAL A 330 -17.42 -50.92 74.99
N CYS A 331 -18.40 -51.64 74.43
CA CYS A 331 -19.12 -51.22 73.23
C CYS A 331 -19.94 -49.95 73.46
N ASP A 332 -20.62 -49.83 74.60
CA ASP A 332 -21.37 -48.63 74.98
C ASP A 332 -20.46 -47.41 75.05
N LYS A 333 -19.33 -47.51 75.78
CA LYS A 333 -18.31 -46.46 75.87
C LYS A 333 -17.73 -46.07 74.50
N LYS A 334 -17.46 -47.06 73.63
CA LYS A 334 -17.05 -46.80 72.24
C LYS A 334 -18.15 -46.08 71.46
N SER A 335 -19.42 -46.46 71.61
CA SER A 335 -20.55 -45.80 70.93
C SER A 335 -20.74 -44.34 71.36
N VAL A 336 -20.45 -44.01 72.63
CA VAL A 336 -20.49 -42.64 73.14
C VAL A 336 -19.33 -41.84 72.53
N CYS A 337 -18.10 -42.36 72.63
CA CYS A 337 -16.91 -41.71 72.08
C CYS A 337 -17.01 -41.48 70.55
N VAL A 338 -17.56 -42.42 69.78
CA VAL A 338 -17.81 -42.24 68.33
C VAL A 338 -18.83 -41.13 68.07
N ARG A 339 -19.93 -41.08 68.84
CA ARG A 339 -20.96 -40.02 68.72
C ARG A 339 -20.49 -38.65 69.21
N GLU A 340 -19.47 -38.59 70.07
CA GLU A 340 -18.79 -37.35 70.46
C GLU A 340 -17.81 -36.91 69.36
N LEU A 341 -17.03 -37.85 68.81
CA LEU A 341 -16.13 -37.58 67.68
C LEU A 341 -16.88 -37.10 66.44
N GLN A 342 -18.03 -37.70 66.11
CA GLN A 342 -18.90 -37.26 65.01
C GLN A 342 -19.37 -35.81 65.21
N ARG A 343 -19.92 -35.45 66.39
CA ARG A 343 -20.33 -34.07 66.68
C ARG A 343 -19.17 -33.08 66.67
N ASN A 344 -17.98 -33.49 67.10
CA ASN A 344 -16.78 -32.66 67.02
C ASN A 344 -16.35 -32.44 65.57
N GLN A 345 -16.44 -33.45 64.70
CA GLN A 345 -16.19 -33.34 63.26
C GLN A 345 -17.23 -32.45 62.57
N GLU A 346 -18.53 -32.65 62.85
CA GLU A 346 -19.63 -31.80 62.37
C GLU A 346 -19.40 -30.32 62.75
N CYS A 347 -19.07 -30.04 64.01
CA CYS A 347 -18.78 -28.69 64.50
C CYS A 347 -17.56 -28.06 63.79
N VAL A 348 -16.48 -28.84 63.56
CA VAL A 348 -15.32 -28.36 62.80
C VAL A 348 -15.69 -28.09 61.34
N LEU A 349 -16.50 -28.94 60.71
CA LEU A 349 -16.96 -28.76 59.33
C LEU A 349 -17.84 -27.50 59.19
N SER A 350 -18.81 -27.27 60.06
CA SER A 350 -19.63 -26.04 60.04
C SER A 350 -18.78 -24.78 60.23
N ARG A 351 -17.80 -24.79 61.15
CA ARG A 351 -16.89 -23.65 61.35
C ARG A 351 -15.95 -23.42 60.16
N LEU A 352 -15.55 -24.48 59.46
CA LEU A 352 -14.82 -24.38 58.19
C LEU A 352 -15.71 -23.82 57.07
N GLU A 353 -16.94 -24.29 56.94
CA GLU A 353 -17.91 -23.84 55.94
C GLU A 353 -18.22 -22.34 56.11
N GLU A 354 -18.53 -21.88 57.34
CA GLU A 354 -18.67 -20.45 57.62
C GLU A 354 -17.40 -19.66 57.27
N SER A 355 -16.21 -20.23 57.49
CA SER A 355 -14.95 -19.56 57.15
C SER A 355 -14.75 -19.45 55.64
N VAL A 356 -15.26 -20.40 54.85
CA VAL A 356 -15.28 -20.36 53.38
C VAL A 356 -16.28 -19.29 52.95
N ARG A 357 -17.51 -19.35 53.43
CA ARG A 357 -18.59 -18.40 53.12
C ARG A 357 -18.18 -16.96 53.41
N ARG A 358 -17.57 -16.70 54.58
CA ARG A 358 -17.04 -15.36 54.95
C ARG A 358 -15.89 -14.90 54.04
N ARG A 359 -15.06 -15.80 53.51
CA ARG A 359 -14.00 -15.48 52.53
C ARG A 359 -14.56 -15.23 51.13
N GLU A 360 -15.58 -15.97 50.74
CA GLU A 360 -16.29 -15.83 49.46
C GLU A 360 -17.11 -14.53 49.39
N GLU A 361 -17.83 -14.19 50.46
CA GLU A 361 -18.49 -12.88 50.63
C GLU A 361 -17.49 -11.73 50.50
N GLU A 362 -16.35 -11.84 51.20
CA GLU A 362 -15.35 -10.77 51.23
C GLU A 362 -14.63 -10.62 49.89
N TRP A 363 -14.30 -11.73 49.22
CA TRP A 363 -13.82 -11.72 47.84
C TRP A 363 -14.86 -11.11 46.89
N SER A 364 -16.16 -11.40 47.08
CA SER A 364 -17.25 -10.84 46.27
C SER A 364 -17.42 -9.33 46.49
N ARG A 365 -17.24 -8.83 47.73
CA ARG A 365 -17.18 -7.39 48.03
C ARG A 365 -15.99 -6.75 47.32
N GLN A 366 -14.80 -7.34 47.40
CA GLN A 366 -13.59 -6.81 46.77
C GLN A 366 -13.68 -6.83 45.23
N HIS A 367 -14.27 -7.89 44.65
CA HIS A 367 -14.53 -7.98 43.22
C HIS A 367 -15.55 -6.93 42.76
N THR A 368 -16.68 -6.78 43.45
CA THR A 368 -17.69 -5.76 43.10
C THR A 368 -17.21 -4.33 43.30
N HIS A 369 -16.31 -4.07 44.28
CA HIS A 369 -15.65 -2.77 44.42
C HIS A 369 -14.62 -2.48 43.31
N THR A 370 -13.78 -3.45 42.95
CA THR A 370 -12.77 -3.28 41.88
C THR A 370 -13.43 -3.14 40.50
N VAL A 371 -14.46 -3.94 40.19
CA VAL A 371 -15.25 -3.79 38.96
C VAL A 371 -15.92 -2.41 38.90
N ARG A 372 -16.47 -1.89 40.00
CA ARG A 372 -17.05 -0.54 40.05
C ARG A 372 -16.02 0.56 39.85
N GLY A 373 -14.80 0.40 40.37
CA GLY A 373 -13.67 1.30 40.13
C GLY A 373 -13.28 1.33 38.65
N LEU A 374 -13.06 0.16 38.03
CA LEU A 374 -12.74 0.07 36.61
C LEU A 374 -13.86 0.62 35.71
N GLN A 375 -15.13 0.46 36.10
CA GLN A 375 -16.26 1.07 35.41
C GLN A 375 -16.25 2.61 35.49
N SER A 376 -15.90 3.21 36.63
CA SER A 376 -15.83 4.68 36.76
C SER A 376 -14.61 5.26 36.03
N GLU A 377 -13.46 4.58 36.05
CA GLU A 377 -12.29 4.94 35.23
C GLU A 377 -12.62 4.87 33.73
N LEU A 378 -13.31 3.82 33.28
CA LEU A 378 -13.71 3.67 31.88
C LEU A 378 -14.75 4.70 31.44
N GLN A 379 -15.65 5.14 32.33
CA GLN A 379 -16.53 6.30 32.09
C GLN A 379 -15.76 7.63 32.01
N LEU A 380 -14.73 7.81 32.84
CA LEU A 380 -13.85 8.99 32.78
C LEU A 380 -13.04 9.01 31.47
N CYS A 381 -12.50 7.86 31.03
CA CYS A 381 -11.83 7.76 29.74
C CYS A 381 -12.78 8.07 28.57
N ARG A 382 -14.04 7.61 28.61
CA ARG A 382 -15.04 7.94 27.58
C ARG A 382 -15.32 9.43 27.49
N SER A 383 -15.61 10.10 28.62
CA SER A 383 -15.88 11.55 28.61
C SER A 383 -14.66 12.39 28.19
N GLN A 384 -13.43 11.93 28.46
CA GLN A 384 -12.22 12.52 27.89
C GLN A 384 -12.12 12.32 26.37
N CYS A 385 -12.43 11.14 25.84
CA CYS A 385 -12.47 10.88 24.39
C CYS A 385 -13.54 11.74 23.69
N ASP A 386 -14.72 11.90 24.27
CA ASP A 386 -15.78 12.74 23.71
C ASP A 386 -15.38 14.23 23.73
N SER A 387 -14.75 14.71 24.81
CA SER A 387 -14.18 16.08 24.88
C SER A 387 -13.08 16.33 23.84
N LEU A 388 -12.28 15.31 23.51
CA LEU A 388 -11.28 15.38 22.43
C LEU A 388 -11.96 15.35 21.04
N ARG A 389 -13.06 14.62 20.87
CA ARG A 389 -13.87 14.63 19.64
C ARG A 389 -14.45 16.02 19.40
N ASP A 390 -15.09 16.63 20.39
CA ASP A 390 -15.68 17.99 20.27
C ASP A 390 -14.63 19.05 19.89
N ARG A 391 -13.43 18.96 20.46
CA ARG A 391 -12.28 19.81 20.09
C ARG A 391 -11.84 19.58 18.64
N THR A 392 -11.89 18.33 18.16
CA THR A 392 -11.55 17.99 16.78
C THR A 392 -12.59 18.55 15.81
N SER A 393 -13.89 18.37 16.08
CA SER A 393 -14.99 18.97 15.32
C SER A 393 -14.89 20.50 15.25
N SER A 394 -14.49 21.15 16.34
CA SER A 394 -14.28 22.62 16.37
C SER A 394 -13.07 23.07 15.55
N LEU A 395 -12.02 22.25 15.46
CA LEU A 395 -10.88 22.50 14.58
C LEU A 395 -11.24 22.25 13.11
N GLU A 396 -12.01 21.21 12.79
CA GLU A 396 -12.50 20.93 11.44
C GLU A 396 -13.39 22.06 10.90
N GLN A 397 -14.25 22.65 11.73
CA GLN A 397 -15.03 23.85 11.38
C GLN A 397 -14.12 25.05 11.06
N ARG A 398 -13.03 25.25 11.81
CA ARG A 398 -12.04 26.33 11.54
C ARG A 398 -11.21 26.06 10.29
N CYS A 399 -10.84 24.80 10.03
CA CYS A 399 -10.19 24.42 8.77
C CYS A 399 -11.12 24.64 7.59
N SER A 400 -12.43 24.39 7.75
CA SER A 400 -13.45 24.65 6.73
C SER A 400 -13.57 26.15 6.42
N SER A 401 -13.64 27.02 7.44
CA SER A 401 -13.70 28.47 7.22
C SER A 401 -12.43 29.02 6.56
N LEU A 402 -11.24 28.60 7.02
CA LEU A 402 -9.98 28.97 6.38
C LEU A 402 -9.89 28.47 4.92
N THR A 403 -10.53 27.34 4.60
CA THR A 403 -10.60 26.83 3.22
C THR A 403 -11.52 27.69 2.35
N SER A 404 -12.66 28.17 2.87
CA SER A 404 -13.49 29.15 2.15
C SER A 404 -12.74 30.48 1.94
N ASP A 405 -12.02 30.98 2.94
CA ASP A 405 -11.25 32.23 2.84
C ASP A 405 -10.15 32.11 1.76
N LEU A 406 -9.42 30.99 1.74
CA LEU A 406 -8.43 30.68 0.69
C LEU A 406 -9.07 30.56 -0.70
N SER A 407 -10.29 30.02 -0.81
CA SER A 407 -11.01 29.96 -2.08
C SER A 407 -11.40 31.36 -2.59
N GLN A 408 -11.80 32.26 -1.69
CA GLN A 408 -12.15 33.64 -2.00
C GLN A 408 -10.93 34.45 -2.44
N LEU A 409 -9.80 34.31 -1.74
CA LEU A 409 -8.52 34.91 -2.12
C LEU A 409 -8.01 34.38 -3.47
N ARG A 410 -8.13 33.07 -3.74
CA ARG A 410 -7.82 32.46 -5.05
C ARG A 410 -8.70 33.03 -6.17
N GLY A 411 -9.96 33.32 -5.88
CA GLY A 411 -10.88 34.03 -6.77
C GLY A 411 -10.39 35.44 -7.14
N LEU A 412 -9.98 36.24 -6.15
CA LEU A 412 -9.43 37.59 -6.37
C LEU A 412 -8.12 37.57 -7.17
N LEU A 413 -7.18 36.67 -6.83
CA LEU A 413 -5.93 36.47 -7.57
C LEU A 413 -6.18 36.06 -9.04
N SER A 414 -7.24 35.29 -9.32
CA SER A 414 -7.59 34.90 -10.69
C SER A 414 -8.04 36.08 -11.55
N ARG A 415 -8.67 37.12 -10.97
CA ARG A 415 -9.06 38.35 -11.67
C ARG A 415 -7.84 39.20 -12.00
N SER A 416 -7.01 39.47 -11.00
CA SER A 416 -5.74 40.21 -11.18
C SER A 416 -4.80 39.54 -12.19
N ARG A 417 -4.75 38.20 -12.25
CA ARG A 417 -3.98 37.47 -13.28
C ARG A 417 -4.53 37.66 -14.69
N LYS A 418 -5.86 37.73 -14.87
CA LYS A 418 -6.50 38.02 -16.17
C LYS A 418 -6.20 39.45 -16.62
N GLU A 419 -6.36 40.43 -15.74
CA GLU A 419 -6.00 41.84 -15.99
C GLU A 419 -4.51 41.98 -16.36
N SER A 420 -3.62 41.31 -15.62
CA SER A 420 -2.19 41.29 -15.95
C SER A 420 -1.92 40.70 -17.34
N SER A 421 -2.65 39.65 -17.74
CA SER A 421 -2.44 38.98 -19.03
C SER A 421 -2.80 39.85 -20.25
N SER A 422 -3.82 40.71 -20.17
CA SER A 422 -4.14 41.64 -21.26
C SER A 422 -3.10 42.77 -21.37
N PHE A 423 -2.57 43.26 -20.25
CA PHE A 423 -1.40 44.17 -20.27
C PHE A 423 -0.16 43.50 -20.86
N PHE A 424 0.15 42.24 -20.52
CA PHE A 424 1.27 41.52 -21.14
C PHE A 424 1.09 41.31 -22.64
N LEU A 425 -0.12 41.05 -23.14
CA LEU A 425 -0.41 40.97 -24.58
C LEU A 425 -0.21 42.32 -25.28
N ALA A 426 -0.65 43.44 -24.69
CA ALA A 426 -0.38 44.78 -25.21
C ALA A 426 1.13 45.10 -25.24
N CYS A 427 1.86 44.74 -24.18
CA CYS A 427 3.32 44.87 -24.12
C CYS A 427 4.05 43.93 -25.12
N ALA A 428 3.49 42.77 -25.44
CA ALA A 428 4.04 41.85 -26.44
C ALA A 428 3.85 42.40 -27.87
N LEU A 429 2.69 42.99 -28.18
CA LEU A 429 2.44 43.66 -29.47
C LEU A 429 3.31 44.91 -29.65
N LEU A 430 3.43 45.74 -28.60
CA LEU A 430 4.39 46.85 -28.59
C LEU A 430 5.83 46.35 -28.69
N GLY A 431 6.17 45.23 -28.04
CA GLY A 431 7.43 44.51 -28.19
C GLY A 431 7.65 43.91 -29.58
N GLY A 432 6.60 43.73 -30.39
CA GLY A 432 6.64 43.30 -31.80
C GLY A 432 6.78 44.46 -32.79
N ALA A 433 6.34 45.68 -32.44
CA ALA A 433 6.63 46.90 -33.19
C ALA A 433 8.03 47.47 -32.83
N LEU A 434 8.34 47.47 -31.53
CA LEU A 434 9.71 47.44 -31.01
C LEU A 434 10.44 46.15 -31.42
N ARG A 435 9.82 45.24 -32.19
CA ARG A 435 10.39 44.17 -33.02
C ARG A 435 10.99 44.67 -34.37
N HIS A 436 10.90 45.97 -34.77
CA HIS A 436 11.21 46.43 -36.17
C HIS A 436 12.22 47.62 -36.47
N ALA A 437 12.54 48.59 -35.56
CA ALA A 437 13.69 49.60 -35.57
C ALA A 437 14.95 49.71 -34.47
N HIS A 438 15.88 48.86 -33.82
CA HIS A 438 16.54 47.44 -33.51
C HIS A 438 16.90 45.93 -34.30
N HIS A 439 16.54 45.10 -35.49
CA HIS A 439 15.66 45.08 -36.88
C HIS A 439 16.34 45.64 -38.23
N ARG A 440 16.45 46.84 -39.00
CA ARG A 440 17.61 47.40 -39.98
C ARG A 440 18.49 48.65 -39.63
N LEU A 441 18.28 49.48 -38.61
CA LEU A 441 19.27 50.52 -38.21
C LEU A 441 20.74 49.99 -37.94
N CYS A 442 20.96 48.69 -37.69
CA CYS A 442 22.26 48.03 -37.44
C CYS A 442 22.87 47.61 -38.75
N GLY A 443 22.05 47.25 -39.73
CA GLY A 443 22.48 47.08 -41.11
C GLY A 443 22.83 48.43 -41.70
N LEU A 444 22.15 49.48 -41.28
CA LEU A 444 22.60 50.86 -41.43
C LEU A 444 23.94 51.09 -40.69
N SER A 445 24.14 50.55 -39.49
CA SER A 445 25.41 50.62 -38.76
C SER A 445 26.54 49.82 -39.43
N GLU A 446 26.23 48.70 -40.08
CA GLU A 446 27.14 47.80 -40.79
C GLU A 446 27.49 48.35 -42.16
N GLN A 447 26.50 48.89 -42.87
CA GLN A 447 26.71 49.72 -44.06
C GLN A 447 27.54 50.96 -43.71
N LYS A 448 27.29 51.62 -42.56
CA LYS A 448 28.15 52.71 -42.06
C LYS A 448 29.57 52.21 -41.77
N LYS A 449 29.75 51.09 -41.04
CA LYS A 449 31.05 50.48 -40.76
C LYS A 449 31.79 50.13 -42.06
N PHE A 450 31.10 49.58 -43.06
CA PHE A 450 31.62 49.23 -44.38
C PHE A 450 32.06 50.48 -45.17
N LEU A 451 31.22 51.52 -45.23
CA LEU A 451 31.55 52.79 -45.87
C LEU A 451 32.71 53.50 -45.16
N CYS A 452 32.83 53.40 -43.83
CA CYS A 452 33.98 53.91 -43.07
C CYS A 452 35.28 53.15 -43.40
N ARG A 453 35.23 51.83 -43.59
CA ARG A 453 36.39 51.04 -44.04
C ARG A 453 36.84 51.45 -45.45
N GLN A 454 35.91 51.53 -46.40
CA GLN A 454 36.17 51.99 -47.76
C GLN A 454 36.72 53.43 -47.83
N LEU A 455 36.32 54.31 -46.91
CA LEU A 455 36.93 55.63 -46.76
C LEU A 455 38.40 55.53 -46.30
N ALA A 456 38.67 54.77 -45.24
CA ALA A 456 40.02 54.62 -44.67
C ALA A 456 40.99 53.92 -45.64
N GLU A 457 40.54 52.89 -46.36
CA GLU A 457 41.32 52.21 -47.42
C GLU A 457 41.72 53.18 -48.53
N ARG A 458 40.82 54.10 -48.92
CA ARG A 458 41.12 55.18 -49.87
C ARG A 458 42.09 56.21 -49.28
N GLU A 459 41.92 56.62 -48.03
CA GLU A 459 42.79 57.59 -47.38
C GLU A 459 44.22 57.04 -47.24
N GLN A 460 44.38 55.75 -46.94
CA GLN A 460 45.66 55.05 -46.98
C GLN A 460 46.28 55.03 -48.39
N LEU A 461 45.49 54.78 -49.44
CA LEU A 461 45.98 54.85 -50.83
C LEU A 461 46.42 56.29 -51.20
N GLU A 462 45.67 57.31 -50.79
CA GLU A 462 46.05 58.72 -50.97
C GLU A 462 47.30 59.11 -50.15
N GLU A 463 47.72 58.31 -49.16
CA GLU A 463 49.00 58.45 -48.46
C GLU A 463 50.13 57.66 -49.09
N GLU A 464 49.91 56.43 -49.55
CA GLU A 464 50.97 55.63 -50.22
C GLU A 464 51.41 56.30 -51.52
N VAL A 465 50.47 56.84 -52.31
CA VAL A 465 50.79 57.68 -53.48
C VAL A 465 51.55 58.96 -53.07
N ARG A 466 51.26 59.54 -51.90
CA ARG A 466 51.96 60.73 -51.39
C ARG A 466 53.39 60.41 -51.00
N ARG A 467 53.62 59.35 -50.21
CA ARG A 467 54.96 58.88 -49.83
C ARG A 467 55.80 58.51 -51.06
N LEU A 468 55.18 57.98 -52.12
CA LEU A 468 55.87 57.73 -53.41
C LEU A 468 56.23 59.03 -54.14
N VAL A 469 55.41 60.09 -54.07
CA VAL A 469 55.75 61.42 -54.61
C VAL A 469 56.81 62.11 -53.75
N ASP A 470 56.70 62.05 -52.43
CA ASP A 470 57.67 62.61 -51.48
C ASP A 470 59.06 61.94 -51.63
N ALA A 471 59.10 60.65 -51.99
CA ALA A 471 60.33 59.91 -52.33
C ALA A 471 60.91 60.26 -53.73
N LEU A 472 60.18 61.02 -54.55
CA LEU A 472 60.61 61.50 -55.87
C LEU A 472 60.93 63.00 -55.88
N GLU A 473 60.29 63.79 -55.01
CA GLU A 473 60.72 65.15 -54.64
C GLU A 473 61.96 65.13 -53.71
N GLY A 474 63.03 64.46 -54.15
CA GLY A 474 64.33 64.50 -53.49
C GLY A 474 64.79 65.96 -53.28
N GLU A 475 65.35 66.24 -52.10
CA GLU A 475 65.46 67.58 -51.48
C GLU A 475 66.04 68.69 -52.39
N LYS A 476 65.17 69.36 -53.15
CA LYS A 476 65.49 70.55 -53.95
C LYS A 476 64.97 71.83 -53.30
N ASP A 477 65.60 72.22 -52.20
CA ASP A 477 65.32 73.50 -51.54
C ASP A 477 66.00 74.69 -52.23
N GLN A 478 65.56 75.02 -53.45
CA GLN A 478 65.83 76.35 -54.04
C GLN A 478 64.95 76.85 -55.22
N GLU A 479 63.72 76.35 -55.43
CA GLU A 479 62.83 76.93 -56.48
C GLU A 479 61.35 77.11 -56.06
N LYS A 480 61.07 76.98 -54.76
CA LYS A 480 59.72 76.79 -54.21
C LYS A 480 58.81 78.04 -54.14
N GLU A 481 59.06 79.15 -54.84
CA GLU A 481 58.16 80.34 -54.78
C GLU A 481 57.14 80.44 -55.92
N GLU A 482 57.54 80.28 -57.18
CA GLU A 482 56.59 80.31 -58.31
C GLU A 482 55.58 79.17 -58.25
N GLU A 483 56.01 77.98 -57.85
CA GLU A 483 55.12 76.83 -57.71
C GLU A 483 54.12 76.99 -56.55
N LYS A 484 54.50 77.66 -55.44
CA LYS A 484 53.55 78.01 -54.35
C LYS A 484 52.37 78.86 -54.84
N LYS A 485 52.53 79.73 -55.85
CA LYS A 485 51.40 80.49 -56.42
C LYS A 485 50.42 79.57 -57.17
N ARG A 486 50.94 78.69 -58.03
CA ARG A 486 50.16 77.70 -58.80
C ARG A 486 49.46 76.70 -57.87
N GLU A 487 50.13 76.28 -56.81
CA GLU A 487 49.60 75.32 -55.86
C GLU A 487 48.67 75.96 -54.81
N ARG A 488 48.78 77.27 -54.55
CA ARG A 488 47.75 78.04 -53.81
C ARG A 488 46.45 78.15 -54.61
N THR A 489 46.52 78.43 -55.92
CA THR A 489 45.33 78.47 -56.78
C THR A 489 44.69 77.07 -56.91
N ARG A 490 45.48 76.02 -57.19
CA ARG A 490 44.97 74.63 -57.19
C ARG A 490 44.32 74.23 -55.87
N ARG A 491 44.92 74.56 -54.71
CA ARG A 491 44.31 74.31 -53.39
C ARG A 491 43.05 75.14 -53.15
N ALA A 492 42.98 76.39 -53.62
CA ALA A 492 41.76 77.19 -53.57
C ALA A 492 40.62 76.57 -54.42
N THR A 493 40.88 76.16 -55.66
CA THR A 493 39.88 75.52 -56.52
C THR A 493 39.43 74.15 -55.98
N LYS A 494 40.36 73.35 -55.43
CA LYS A 494 40.02 72.08 -54.75
C LYS A 494 39.15 72.31 -53.50
N ARG A 495 39.44 73.33 -52.69
CA ARG A 495 38.61 73.72 -51.53
C ARG A 495 37.23 74.21 -51.97
N TRP A 496 37.16 75.11 -52.95
CA TRP A 496 35.91 75.65 -53.49
C TRP A 496 35.01 74.55 -54.07
N ARG A 497 35.56 73.60 -54.82
CA ARG A 497 34.78 72.42 -55.28
C ARG A 497 34.29 71.56 -54.10
N ARG A 498 35.12 71.33 -53.06
CA ARG A 498 34.67 70.62 -51.83
C ARG A 498 33.55 71.37 -51.10
N THR A 499 33.64 72.69 -50.89
CA THR A 499 32.57 73.47 -50.23
C THR A 499 31.31 73.60 -51.09
N VAL A 500 31.42 73.76 -52.41
CA VAL A 500 30.26 73.75 -53.32
C VAL A 500 29.56 72.39 -53.29
N CYS A 501 30.28 71.26 -53.34
CA CYS A 501 29.69 69.94 -53.18
C CYS A 501 29.01 69.75 -51.81
N ALA A 502 29.64 70.22 -50.72
CA ALA A 502 29.04 70.16 -49.39
C ALA A 502 27.77 71.02 -49.27
N VAL A 503 27.78 72.25 -49.79
CA VAL A 503 26.61 73.16 -49.80
C VAL A 503 25.49 72.63 -50.69
N LEU A 504 25.81 71.98 -51.82
CA LEU A 504 24.80 71.30 -52.66
C LEU A 504 24.22 70.06 -51.99
N ALA A 505 25.03 69.27 -51.27
CA ALA A 505 24.53 68.15 -50.47
C ALA A 505 23.61 68.62 -49.33
N VAL A 506 24.01 69.67 -48.59
CA VAL A 506 23.18 70.29 -47.54
C VAL A 506 21.91 70.90 -48.13
N ARG A 507 21.96 71.61 -49.27
CA ARG A 507 20.75 72.10 -49.95
C ARG A 507 19.83 70.96 -50.39
N ARG A 508 20.36 69.84 -50.90
CA ARG A 508 19.55 68.63 -51.20
C ARG A 508 18.90 68.04 -49.94
N TRP A 509 19.61 67.96 -48.82
CA TRP A 509 19.05 67.51 -47.54
C TRP A 509 17.99 68.48 -46.99
N CYS A 510 18.23 69.80 -47.04
CA CYS A 510 17.24 70.79 -46.62
C CYS A 510 16.01 70.84 -47.56
N SER A 511 16.18 70.53 -48.84
CA SER A 511 15.07 70.36 -49.80
C SER A 511 14.25 69.10 -49.46
N LEU A 512 14.90 67.98 -49.16
CA LEU A 512 14.23 66.76 -48.72
C LEU A 512 13.49 66.95 -47.37
N ALA A 513 14.08 67.69 -46.43
CA ALA A 513 13.49 67.94 -45.12
C ALA A 513 12.30 68.92 -45.13
N ARG A 514 12.16 69.75 -46.17
CA ARG A 514 11.03 70.68 -46.33
C ARG A 514 9.78 70.03 -46.95
N ASN A 515 9.94 68.87 -47.60
CA ASN A 515 8.88 68.22 -48.37
C ASN A 515 8.31 66.96 -47.67
N THR A 516 8.54 66.78 -46.37
CA THR A 516 8.08 65.60 -45.60
C THR A 516 7.13 65.98 -44.45
N THR A 517 5.84 66.09 -44.76
CA THR A 517 4.72 66.31 -43.81
C THR A 517 4.00 65.01 -43.38
N VAL A 518 4.62 63.86 -43.65
CA VAL A 518 4.11 62.53 -43.25
C VAL A 518 4.68 62.16 -41.88
N LEU A 519 3.80 61.92 -40.89
CA LEU A 519 4.21 61.53 -39.53
C LEU A 519 4.33 60.01 -39.39
N LEU A 520 3.46 59.25 -40.06
CA LEU A 520 3.52 57.79 -40.14
C LEU A 520 3.20 57.32 -41.56
N ARG A 521 3.98 56.35 -42.04
CA ARG A 521 3.68 55.51 -43.20
C ARG A 521 3.50 54.08 -42.73
N LEU A 522 2.35 53.48 -43.02
CA LEU A 522 2.09 52.08 -42.69
C LEU A 522 2.22 51.25 -43.97
N GLU A 523 3.34 50.56 -44.14
CA GLU A 523 3.50 49.56 -45.19
C GLU A 523 2.68 48.31 -44.81
N ARG A 524 1.53 48.12 -45.46
CA ARG A 524 0.80 46.85 -45.43
C ARG A 524 1.60 45.85 -46.28
N GLY A 525 2.10 44.78 -45.66
CA GLY A 525 2.99 43.83 -46.34
C GLY A 525 2.36 43.24 -47.60
N GLY A 526 3.07 43.36 -48.73
CA GLY A 526 2.64 42.84 -50.04
C GLY A 526 2.29 43.90 -51.08
N GLY A 527 3.29 44.65 -51.57
CA GLY A 527 3.28 45.31 -52.89
C GLY A 527 2.33 46.49 -53.14
N ALA A 528 1.32 46.73 -52.29
CA ALA A 528 0.35 47.82 -52.45
C ALA A 528 0.90 49.19 -51.96
N PRO A 529 0.42 50.32 -52.50
CA PRO A 529 0.89 51.65 -52.11
C PRO A 529 0.58 51.95 -50.63
N ALA A 530 1.57 52.50 -49.92
CA ALA A 530 1.51 52.67 -48.48
C ALA A 530 0.72 53.92 -48.07
N VAL A 531 -0.36 53.73 -47.30
CA VAL A 531 -1.19 54.81 -46.76
C VAL A 531 -0.36 55.68 -45.81
N CYS A 532 -0.49 56.99 -45.97
CA CYS A 532 0.27 58.00 -45.24
C CYS A 532 -0.67 58.88 -44.40
N VAL A 533 -0.49 58.90 -43.08
CA VAL A 533 -1.24 59.81 -42.21
C VAL A 533 -0.46 61.12 -42.11
N CYS A 534 -1.00 62.15 -42.75
CA CYS A 534 -0.46 63.51 -42.75
C CYS A 534 -0.96 64.29 -41.52
N GLY A 535 -0.09 65.14 -40.96
CA GLY A 535 -0.52 66.14 -39.99
C GLY A 535 -1.18 67.32 -40.72
N GLY A 536 -2.51 67.40 -40.68
CA GLY A 536 -3.27 68.46 -41.36
C GLY A 536 -2.90 69.86 -40.88
N ALA A 537 -2.88 70.82 -41.82
CA ALA A 537 -2.59 72.23 -41.58
C ALA A 537 -3.57 73.10 -42.38
N ASP A 538 -4.85 73.03 -42.02
CA ASP A 538 -5.92 73.67 -42.77
C ASP A 538 -5.89 75.20 -42.68
N THR A 539 -6.20 75.83 -43.81
CA THR A 539 -6.01 77.26 -44.06
C THR A 539 -7.11 78.12 -43.44
N ALA A 540 -6.73 79.27 -42.88
CA ALA A 540 -7.66 80.20 -42.27
C ALA A 540 -8.40 81.08 -43.30
N THR A 541 -9.73 80.97 -43.38
CA THR A 541 -10.60 81.93 -44.09
C THR A 541 -11.86 82.33 -43.30
N GLN A 542 -11.72 82.76 -42.04
CA GLN A 542 -12.82 83.45 -41.32
C GLN A 542 -12.36 84.58 -40.38
N LYS A 543 -11.83 85.67 -40.97
CA LYS A 543 -12.04 87.08 -40.57
C LYS A 543 -12.21 87.40 -39.06
N GLY A 544 -11.13 87.73 -38.32
CA GLY A 544 -11.29 88.13 -36.90
C GLY A 544 -10.06 88.60 -36.09
N ARG A 545 -9.52 89.79 -36.41
CA ARG A 545 -8.92 90.78 -35.48
C ARG A 545 -7.71 90.44 -34.56
N ASP A 546 -6.59 91.10 -34.86
CA ASP A 546 -5.57 91.75 -34.00
C ASP A 546 -5.30 91.25 -32.55
N THR A 547 -4.08 90.77 -32.27
CA THR A 547 -3.02 91.48 -31.48
C THR A 547 -1.77 90.59 -31.24
N ALA A 548 -0.72 91.11 -30.61
CA ALA A 548 0.65 90.59 -30.67
C ALA A 548 1.17 89.85 -29.42
N ASP A 549 2.33 89.19 -29.60
CA ASP A 549 3.30 88.72 -28.59
C ASP A 549 2.84 87.85 -27.42
N LYS A 550 3.19 86.56 -27.48
CA LYS A 550 4.36 86.08 -26.69
C LYS A 550 4.91 84.70 -27.09
N LYS A 551 6.25 84.68 -27.16
CA LYS A 551 7.17 83.52 -27.13
C LYS A 551 6.74 82.42 -26.14
N LEU A 552 6.58 81.18 -26.62
CA LEU A 552 6.48 79.97 -25.79
C LEU A 552 6.99 78.73 -26.52
N THR A 553 7.45 77.74 -25.76
CA THR A 553 8.09 76.50 -26.24
C THR A 553 7.16 75.29 -26.05
N ASP A 554 6.23 75.10 -26.98
CA ASP A 554 5.58 73.80 -27.27
C ASP A 554 5.25 73.77 -28.78
N GLY A 555 5.18 72.58 -29.36
CA GLY A 555 4.91 72.36 -30.78
C GLY A 555 4.85 70.90 -31.24
N ARG A 556 4.84 69.91 -30.33
CA ARG A 556 4.63 68.49 -30.69
C ARG A 556 3.71 67.74 -29.74
N GLU A 557 3.75 68.01 -28.44
CA GLU A 557 2.92 67.29 -27.46
C GLU A 557 1.45 67.72 -27.58
N GLY A 558 1.21 69.03 -27.75
CA GLY A 558 -0.10 69.60 -28.05
C GLY A 558 -0.77 69.17 -29.37
N LEU A 559 -0.18 68.28 -30.18
CA LEU A 559 -0.85 67.67 -31.34
C LEU A 559 -1.47 66.31 -30.98
N CYS A 560 -0.72 65.43 -30.29
CA CYS A 560 -1.24 64.14 -29.83
C CYS A 560 -2.38 64.33 -28.83
N ALA A 561 -2.27 65.31 -27.93
CA ALA A 561 -3.32 65.65 -26.97
C ALA A 561 -4.66 66.06 -27.64
N ARG A 562 -4.63 66.66 -28.83
CA ARG A 562 -5.85 67.03 -29.58
C ARG A 562 -6.50 65.85 -30.30
N LEU A 563 -5.72 64.85 -30.72
CA LEU A 563 -6.27 63.59 -31.25
C LEU A 563 -6.97 62.78 -30.15
N PHE A 564 -6.31 62.53 -29.03
CA PHE A 564 -6.90 61.78 -27.90
C PHE A 564 -8.03 62.56 -27.19
N GLY A 565 -8.05 63.89 -27.28
CA GLY A 565 -9.16 64.73 -26.81
C GLY A 565 -10.39 64.77 -27.72
N SER A 566 -10.37 64.12 -28.90
CA SER A 566 -11.48 64.14 -29.85
C SER A 566 -12.68 63.32 -29.35
N LYS A 567 -13.82 63.98 -29.11
CA LYS A 567 -15.08 63.32 -28.74
C LYS A 567 -15.56 62.26 -29.74
N ARG A 568 -15.21 62.39 -31.03
CA ARG A 568 -15.55 61.43 -32.10
C ARG A 568 -14.62 60.20 -32.06
N LEU A 569 -13.36 60.36 -31.63
CA LEU A 569 -12.45 59.24 -31.42
C LEU A 569 -12.82 58.48 -30.14
N SER A 570 -13.05 59.18 -29.02
CA SER A 570 -13.40 58.54 -27.76
C SER A 570 -14.75 57.83 -27.78
N SER A 571 -15.76 58.37 -28.50
CA SER A 571 -17.02 57.64 -28.73
C SER A 571 -16.83 56.33 -29.50
N THR A 572 -15.94 56.33 -30.50
CA THR A 572 -15.69 55.17 -31.37
C THR A 572 -14.82 54.11 -30.68
N ILE A 573 -13.90 54.54 -29.80
CA ILE A 573 -13.19 53.63 -28.89
C ILE A 573 -14.18 53.03 -27.87
N LEU A 574 -15.10 53.83 -27.31
CA LEU A 574 -16.09 53.32 -26.36
C LEU A 574 -17.05 52.29 -26.99
N THR A 575 -17.55 52.51 -28.22
CA THR A 575 -18.41 51.52 -28.89
C THR A 575 -17.62 50.27 -29.29
N SER A 576 -16.47 50.40 -29.95
CA SER A 576 -15.66 49.23 -30.32
C SER A 576 -15.19 48.39 -29.12
N MET A 577 -15.06 49.00 -27.94
CA MET A 577 -14.80 48.27 -26.68
C MET A 577 -16.07 47.70 -26.04
N SER A 578 -17.24 48.34 -26.13
CA SER A 578 -18.49 47.76 -25.63
C SER A 578 -18.89 46.52 -26.43
N ASP A 579 -18.79 46.56 -27.76
CA ASP A 579 -19.10 45.43 -28.66
C ASP A 579 -18.27 44.18 -28.30
N LEU A 580 -17.01 44.40 -27.91
CA LEU A 580 -16.04 43.37 -27.55
C LEU A 580 -16.25 42.87 -26.10
N GLN A 581 -16.67 43.76 -25.19
CA GLN A 581 -17.01 43.41 -23.81
C GLN A 581 -18.35 42.65 -23.70
N GLU A 582 -19.31 42.94 -24.58
CA GLU A 582 -20.58 42.21 -24.70
C GLU A 582 -20.34 40.78 -25.20
N ALA A 583 -19.56 40.62 -26.27
CA ALA A 583 -19.16 39.30 -26.80
C ALA A 583 -18.32 38.44 -25.82
N LEU A 584 -17.72 39.06 -24.79
CA LEU A 584 -17.01 38.39 -23.68
C LEU A 584 -17.90 38.13 -22.45
N GLY A 585 -19.14 38.65 -22.43
CA GLY A 585 -20.13 38.40 -21.37
C GLY A 585 -20.92 37.11 -21.60
N ASP A 586 -21.28 36.84 -22.86
CA ASP A 586 -21.94 35.60 -23.26
C ASP A 586 -20.99 34.40 -23.09
N SER A 587 -21.34 33.52 -22.15
CA SER A 587 -20.43 32.49 -21.63
C SER A 587 -20.15 31.30 -22.59
N ASP A 588 -20.80 31.28 -23.75
CA ASP A 588 -20.67 30.25 -24.78
C ASP A 588 -20.03 30.77 -26.09
N SER A 589 -19.46 31.98 -26.12
CA SER A 589 -18.91 32.57 -27.34
C SER A 589 -17.60 31.89 -27.79
N SER A 590 -17.55 31.48 -29.06
CA SER A 590 -16.41 30.71 -29.60
C SER A 590 -15.24 31.61 -30.03
N PRO A 591 -13.98 31.13 -29.97
CA PRO A 591 -12.79 31.91 -30.33
C PRO A 591 -12.82 32.66 -31.68
N PRO A 592 -13.31 32.09 -32.81
CA PRO A 592 -13.34 32.83 -34.08
C PRO A 592 -14.36 33.97 -34.08
N LEU A 593 -15.44 33.86 -33.31
CA LEU A 593 -16.44 34.94 -33.15
C LEU A 593 -15.81 36.15 -32.44
N LEU A 594 -15.12 35.91 -31.32
CA LEU A 594 -14.36 36.94 -30.61
C LEU A 594 -13.28 37.58 -31.50
N LEU A 595 -12.55 36.80 -32.31
CA LEU A 595 -11.62 37.34 -33.30
C LEU A 595 -12.31 38.23 -34.33
N SER A 596 -13.47 37.83 -34.84
CA SER A 596 -14.22 38.62 -35.83
C SER A 596 -14.70 39.97 -35.27
N VAL A 597 -15.19 39.99 -34.02
CA VAL A 597 -15.61 41.22 -33.33
C VAL A 597 -14.41 42.13 -33.06
N ALA A 598 -13.28 41.58 -32.61
CA ALA A 598 -12.04 42.34 -32.42
C ALA A 598 -11.50 42.93 -33.73
N CYS A 599 -11.50 42.16 -34.82
CA CYS A 599 -11.11 42.64 -36.15
C CYS A 599 -12.06 43.71 -36.70
N ALA A 600 -13.38 43.60 -36.44
CA ALA A 600 -14.35 44.59 -36.86
C ALA A 600 -14.31 45.87 -36.00
N GLY A 601 -13.99 45.77 -34.71
CA GLY A 601 -13.69 46.93 -33.86
C GLY A 601 -12.43 47.67 -34.32
N LEU A 602 -11.38 46.91 -34.67
CA LEU A 602 -10.16 47.46 -35.27
C LEU A 602 -10.40 48.09 -36.65
N SER A 603 -11.25 47.51 -37.50
CA SER A 603 -11.59 48.14 -38.79
C SER A 603 -12.33 49.46 -38.55
N ARG A 604 -13.38 49.49 -37.71
CA ARG A 604 -14.11 50.73 -37.38
C ARG A 604 -13.20 51.84 -36.84
N LEU A 605 -12.17 51.50 -36.07
CA LEU A 605 -11.17 52.45 -35.59
C LEU A 605 -10.18 52.92 -36.68
N LEU A 606 -9.80 52.05 -37.61
CA LEU A 606 -8.99 52.41 -38.77
C LEU A 606 -9.77 53.30 -39.74
N ASP A 607 -11.01 52.92 -40.06
CA ASP A 607 -11.90 53.63 -40.97
C ASP A 607 -12.13 55.07 -40.49
N LEU A 608 -12.39 55.29 -39.19
CA LEU A 608 -12.57 56.63 -38.60
C LEU A 608 -11.29 57.49 -38.55
N LEU A 609 -10.11 56.87 -38.71
CA LEU A 609 -8.83 57.56 -38.88
C LEU A 609 -8.52 57.86 -40.36
N LEU A 610 -9.03 57.04 -41.29
CA LEU A 610 -8.91 57.23 -42.74
C LEU A 610 -9.89 58.29 -43.25
N ASP A 611 -11.11 58.32 -42.71
CA ASP A 611 -12.19 59.32 -42.92
C ASP A 611 -11.70 60.77 -42.79
N GLN A 612 -10.70 61.00 -41.91
CA GLN A 612 -10.10 62.31 -41.64
C GLN A 612 -8.88 62.62 -42.51
N SER A 613 -8.53 61.76 -43.47
CA SER A 613 -7.42 61.93 -44.40
C SER A 613 -7.84 62.21 -45.84
N GLU A 614 -8.99 61.65 -46.29
CA GLU A 614 -9.44 61.79 -47.69
C GLU A 614 -9.76 63.23 -48.11
N SER A 615 -10.16 64.09 -47.17
CA SER A 615 -10.47 65.51 -47.43
C SER A 615 -9.27 66.37 -47.87
N SER A 616 -8.05 65.82 -47.89
CA SER A 616 -6.80 66.57 -48.09
C SER A 616 -6.00 66.24 -49.35
N LEU A 617 -6.39 65.22 -50.14
CA LEU A 617 -5.57 64.65 -51.21
C LEU A 617 -6.09 64.91 -52.64
N SER A 618 -6.46 66.16 -52.92
CA SER A 618 -6.90 66.63 -54.25
C SER A 618 -5.84 67.46 -55.00
N SER A 619 -4.55 67.12 -54.90
CA SER A 619 -3.51 67.72 -55.76
C SER A 619 -2.20 66.92 -55.81
N CYS A 620 -1.73 66.67 -57.04
CA CYS A 620 -0.34 66.34 -57.40
C CYS A 620 0.24 64.98 -56.90
N GLY A 621 1.09 64.27 -57.64
CA GLY A 621 1.46 64.51 -59.04
C GLY A 621 2.88 64.16 -59.47
N VAL A 622 3.61 63.20 -58.87
CA VAL A 622 4.89 62.66 -59.40
C VAL A 622 5.23 61.26 -58.79
N LYS A 623 4.75 60.16 -59.43
CA LYS A 623 5.34 58.82 -59.77
C LYS A 623 6.83 58.81 -59.59
N GLU A 624 7.49 57.88 -58.90
CA GLU A 624 8.83 58.18 -58.39
C GLU A 624 9.76 56.96 -58.10
N GLU A 625 11.05 57.04 -58.48
CA GLU A 625 12.13 56.01 -58.38
C GLU A 625 12.61 55.59 -56.96
N THR A 626 13.68 54.78 -56.89
CA THR A 626 14.57 54.59 -55.73
C THR A 626 15.76 55.59 -55.72
N LEU A 627 16.09 56.34 -54.64
CA LEU A 627 17.51 56.77 -54.47
C LEU A 627 18.42 55.55 -54.27
N SER A 628 17.88 54.39 -53.91
CA SER A 628 18.58 53.10 -54.01
C SER A 628 19.06 52.80 -55.43
N SER A 629 18.29 53.03 -56.51
CA SER A 629 18.77 52.85 -57.88
C SER A 629 19.71 53.97 -58.25
N ARG A 630 19.40 55.26 -58.02
CA ARG A 630 20.36 56.33 -58.32
C ARG A 630 21.67 56.24 -57.54
N MET A 631 21.67 55.75 -56.30
CA MET A 631 22.90 55.44 -55.55
C MET A 631 23.56 54.15 -56.00
N ARG A 632 22.82 53.07 -56.30
CA ARG A 632 23.40 51.79 -56.77
C ARG A 632 23.95 51.89 -58.19
N LEU A 633 23.32 52.67 -59.06
CA LEU A 633 23.80 53.07 -60.40
C LEU A 633 25.02 54.00 -60.26
N GLY A 634 24.96 55.01 -59.39
CA GLY A 634 26.11 55.89 -59.12
C GLY A 634 27.31 55.17 -58.49
N LEU A 635 27.09 54.16 -57.65
CA LEU A 635 28.15 53.33 -57.07
C LEU A 635 28.64 52.25 -58.03
N SER A 636 27.78 51.68 -58.88
CA SER A 636 28.20 50.73 -59.93
C SER A 636 29.02 51.40 -61.03
N SER A 637 28.72 52.65 -61.40
CA SER A 637 29.57 53.41 -62.32
C SER A 637 30.95 53.76 -61.73
N LEU A 638 31.07 53.84 -60.39
CA LEU A 638 32.35 54.02 -59.70
C LEU A 638 33.11 52.70 -59.47
N THR A 639 32.41 51.57 -59.32
CA THR A 639 33.04 50.24 -59.18
C THR A 639 33.43 49.61 -60.51
N SER A 640 32.83 50.00 -61.64
CA SER A 640 33.31 49.61 -62.97
C SER A 640 34.73 50.13 -63.30
N LEU A 641 35.21 51.14 -62.55
CA LEU A 641 36.58 51.66 -62.64
C LEU A 641 37.56 51.01 -61.62
N GLN A 642 37.13 49.98 -60.89
CA GLN A 642 37.97 49.26 -59.93
C GLN A 642 38.62 47.98 -60.50
N SER A 643 38.94 47.97 -61.80
CA SER A 643 39.95 47.05 -62.33
C SER A 643 41.35 47.55 -61.97
N ASP A 644 41.84 47.05 -60.84
CA ASP A 644 43.26 46.82 -60.56
C ASP A 644 44.17 48.04 -60.29
N THR A 645 43.78 48.89 -59.34
CA THR A 645 44.67 49.90 -58.74
C THR A 645 45.91 49.30 -58.06
N LYS A 646 45.87 48.03 -57.64
CA LYS A 646 47.04 47.32 -57.08
C LYS A 646 48.05 46.96 -58.16
N SER A 647 47.64 46.57 -59.37
CA SER A 647 48.55 46.47 -60.52
C SER A 647 49.14 47.83 -60.85
N LEU A 648 48.37 48.92 -60.80
CA LEU A 648 48.90 50.25 -61.14
C LEU A 648 50.02 50.67 -60.18
N VAL A 649 49.86 50.42 -58.88
CA VAL A 649 50.90 50.68 -57.86
C VAL A 649 52.06 49.69 -57.98
N SER A 650 51.82 48.40 -58.20
CA SER A 650 52.89 47.40 -58.29
C SER A 650 53.68 47.47 -59.60
N VAL A 651 53.07 47.84 -60.73
CA VAL A 651 53.75 48.19 -61.99
C VAL A 651 54.64 49.42 -61.78
N LEU A 652 54.13 50.46 -61.11
CA LEU A 652 54.94 51.65 -60.78
C LEU A 652 56.11 51.28 -59.86
N GLN A 653 55.87 50.50 -58.80
CA GLN A 653 56.91 49.97 -57.92
C GLN A 653 57.90 49.07 -58.66
N GLN A 654 57.47 48.26 -59.63
CA GLN A 654 58.34 47.36 -60.40
C GLN A 654 59.19 48.14 -61.40
N HIS A 655 58.69 49.22 -62.01
CA HIS A 655 59.52 50.16 -62.76
C HIS A 655 60.59 50.81 -61.85
N PHE A 656 60.24 51.21 -60.62
CA PHE A 656 61.23 51.70 -59.65
C PHE A 656 62.21 50.63 -59.16
N LEU A 657 61.77 49.37 -59.02
CA LEU A 657 62.62 48.24 -58.65
C LEU A 657 63.63 47.95 -59.76
N VAL A 658 63.21 47.91 -61.03
CA VAL A 658 64.11 47.72 -62.17
C VAL A 658 65.10 48.89 -62.30
N PHE A 659 64.65 50.12 -62.08
CA PHE A 659 65.53 51.30 -62.09
C PHE A 659 66.59 51.24 -60.98
N SER A 660 66.16 50.95 -59.74
CA SER A 660 67.05 50.87 -58.57
C SER A 660 67.96 49.63 -58.58
N GLN A 661 67.53 48.49 -59.13
CA GLN A 661 68.39 47.31 -59.32
C GLN A 661 69.53 47.58 -60.32
N ARG A 662 69.27 48.29 -61.43
CA ARG A 662 70.33 48.70 -62.37
C ARG A 662 71.34 49.64 -61.69
N LEU A 663 70.88 50.52 -60.80
CA LEU A 663 71.74 51.38 -59.99
C LEU A 663 72.56 50.59 -58.95
N HIS A 664 71.94 49.59 -58.31
CA HIS A 664 72.57 48.79 -57.27
C HIS A 664 73.65 47.84 -57.81
N SER A 665 73.43 47.19 -58.96
CA SER A 665 74.41 46.29 -59.58
C SER A 665 75.78 46.96 -59.77
N ALA A 666 75.78 48.21 -60.25
CA ALA A 666 76.99 49.00 -60.47
C ALA A 666 77.75 49.36 -59.18
N GLU A 667 77.07 49.46 -58.03
CA GLU A 667 77.71 49.70 -56.72
C GLU A 667 78.16 48.38 -56.03
N VAL A 668 77.58 47.23 -56.37
CA VAL A 668 77.97 45.92 -55.82
C VAL A 668 79.29 45.43 -56.41
N GLU A 669 79.48 45.51 -57.73
CA GLU A 669 80.74 45.14 -58.40
C GLU A 669 81.94 45.90 -57.81
N ARG A 670 81.76 47.21 -57.61
CA ARG A 670 82.69 48.14 -56.96
C ARG A 670 83.04 47.80 -55.51
N ARG A 671 82.22 47.01 -54.81
CA ARG A 671 82.46 46.55 -53.42
C ARG A 671 83.09 45.16 -53.34
N SER A 672 82.70 44.23 -54.23
CA SER A 672 83.23 42.86 -54.26
C SER A 672 84.77 42.84 -54.29
N LEU A 673 85.34 43.62 -55.22
CA LEU A 673 86.77 43.79 -55.45
C LEU A 673 87.58 44.30 -54.23
N ARG A 674 86.93 44.71 -53.13
CA ARG A 674 87.60 45.19 -51.90
C ARG A 674 87.76 44.12 -50.82
N LEU A 675 86.95 43.06 -50.83
CA LEU A 675 86.90 42.07 -49.75
C LEU A 675 87.88 40.90 -49.94
N GLU A 676 88.12 40.50 -51.18
CA GLU A 676 89.02 39.39 -51.52
C GLU A 676 90.45 39.62 -50.99
N VAL A 677 90.91 40.88 -51.03
CA VAL A 677 92.19 41.37 -50.48
C VAL A 677 92.35 41.12 -48.97
N ALA A 678 91.25 40.99 -48.21
CA ALA A 678 91.30 40.90 -46.75
C ALA A 678 91.46 39.47 -46.20
N ASN A 679 90.91 38.46 -46.88
CA ASN A 679 90.79 37.11 -46.31
C ASN A 679 92.10 36.31 -46.28
N LEU A 680 93.05 36.60 -47.17
CA LEU A 680 94.35 35.91 -47.28
C LEU A 680 95.27 36.07 -46.04
N ARG A 681 94.89 36.86 -45.03
CA ARG A 681 95.78 37.33 -43.94
C ARG A 681 95.62 36.65 -42.57
N LYS A 682 94.77 35.61 -42.38
CA LYS A 682 94.30 35.22 -41.02
C LYS A 682 94.53 33.80 -40.46
N GLY A 683 94.86 32.75 -41.23
CA GLY A 683 94.69 31.36 -40.73
C GLY A 683 95.96 30.54 -40.39
N LEU A 684 96.63 30.71 -39.23
CA LEU A 684 97.98 30.09 -39.03
C LEU A 684 98.52 29.71 -37.60
N ARG A 685 97.76 29.39 -36.51
CA ARG A 685 98.38 29.03 -35.17
C ARG A 685 97.58 28.12 -34.17
N LYS A 686 98.15 26.97 -33.66
CA LYS A 686 98.10 26.32 -32.28
C LYS A 686 98.03 24.73 -32.19
N GLU A 687 98.81 24.01 -31.32
CA GLU A 687 98.72 22.51 -31.02
C GLU A 687 99.63 21.88 -29.86
N THR A 688 99.50 20.56 -29.47
CA THR A 688 100.33 19.61 -28.58
C THR A 688 100.25 19.64 -27.00
N SER A 689 100.71 18.73 -26.06
CA SER A 689 101.10 17.26 -25.81
C SER A 689 101.30 16.98 -24.24
N ARG A 690 101.74 15.91 -23.48
CA ARG A 690 102.27 14.48 -23.52
C ARG A 690 102.18 13.74 -22.09
N MET A 691 102.82 12.55 -21.75
CA MET A 691 102.68 11.75 -20.46
C MET A 691 103.85 10.76 -19.99
N VAL A 692 103.75 10.02 -18.82
CA VAL A 692 104.83 9.27 -18.00
C VAL A 692 104.44 7.94 -17.18
N PRO A 693 105.34 7.15 -16.46
CA PRO A 693 105.17 5.74 -15.91
C PRO A 693 105.35 5.41 -14.34
N ASP A 694 105.66 4.13 -13.90
CA ASP A 694 105.37 3.45 -12.56
C ASP A 694 106.43 2.41 -11.91
N GLU A 695 106.21 1.71 -10.74
CA GLU A 695 107.21 0.97 -9.84
C GLU A 695 106.74 -0.31 -8.95
N ARG A 696 107.66 -1.00 -8.20
CA ARG A 696 107.60 -1.97 -7.00
C ARG A 696 106.71 -3.23 -6.87
N PHE A 697 105.79 -3.48 -7.78
CA PHE A 697 104.60 -4.33 -7.60
C PHE A 697 104.72 -5.74 -6.91
N GLN A 698 105.71 -6.57 -7.21
CA GLN A 698 105.55 -8.04 -7.17
C GLN A 698 105.55 -8.73 -5.78
N SER A 699 106.31 -8.23 -4.79
CA SER A 699 106.46 -8.92 -3.48
C SER A 699 105.16 -8.90 -2.67
N VAL A 700 104.47 -7.75 -2.69
CA VAL A 700 103.19 -7.53 -1.99
C VAL A 700 102.13 -8.53 -2.45
N CYS A 701 102.15 -8.92 -3.73
CA CYS A 701 101.22 -9.89 -4.28
C CYS A 701 101.34 -11.29 -3.65
N VAL A 702 102.48 -11.69 -3.05
CA VAL A 702 102.64 -13.04 -2.49
C VAL A 702 101.94 -13.18 -1.14
N GLU A 703 102.25 -12.30 -0.18
CA GLU A 703 101.66 -12.35 1.17
C GLU A 703 100.15 -12.14 1.14
N LEU A 704 99.66 -11.24 0.27
CA LEU A 704 98.24 -10.98 0.08
C LEU A 704 97.44 -12.26 -0.24
N ARG A 705 98.03 -13.20 -1.01
CA ARG A 705 97.39 -14.47 -1.37
C ARG A 705 97.26 -15.43 -0.18
N GLN A 706 98.22 -15.42 0.75
CA GLN A 706 98.18 -16.25 1.96
C GLN A 706 97.36 -15.65 3.11
N ALA A 707 97.08 -14.35 3.08
CA ALA A 707 96.05 -13.74 3.92
C ALA A 707 94.65 -14.11 3.39
N LEU A 708 94.44 -13.97 2.08
CA LEU A 708 93.17 -14.22 1.40
C LEU A 708 92.62 -15.64 1.60
N SER A 709 93.46 -16.68 1.57
CA SER A 709 92.99 -18.07 1.74
C SER A 709 92.43 -18.34 3.15
N ARG A 710 93.05 -17.79 4.20
CA ARG A 710 92.57 -17.94 5.58
C ARG A 710 91.29 -17.15 5.85
N GLU A 711 91.16 -15.99 5.22
CA GLU A 711 89.92 -15.20 5.22
C GLU A 711 88.78 -15.97 4.54
N GLN A 712 89.03 -16.64 3.41
CA GLN A 712 88.05 -17.48 2.72
C GLN A 712 87.58 -18.67 3.58
N GLU A 713 88.50 -19.35 4.27
CA GLU A 713 88.15 -20.44 5.21
C GLU A 713 87.27 -19.97 6.37
N ALA A 714 87.58 -18.79 6.94
CA ALA A 714 86.76 -18.19 8.00
C ALA A 714 85.37 -17.77 7.50
N GLN A 715 85.27 -17.18 6.30
CA GLN A 715 84.00 -16.80 5.68
C GLN A 715 83.10 -18.02 5.41
N MET A 716 83.66 -19.15 4.96
CA MET A 716 82.91 -20.40 4.78
C MET A 716 82.29 -20.90 6.10
N LEU A 717 83.04 -20.88 7.21
CA LEU A 717 82.53 -21.31 8.52
C LEU A 717 81.45 -20.37 9.08
N ILE A 718 81.58 -19.05 8.87
CA ILE A 718 80.55 -18.07 9.24
C ILE A 718 79.28 -18.30 8.41
N GLN A 719 79.42 -18.59 7.11
CA GLN A 719 78.29 -18.87 6.23
C GLN A 719 77.58 -20.18 6.60
N GLU A 720 78.33 -21.23 6.95
CA GLU A 720 77.80 -22.50 7.49
C GLU A 720 76.99 -22.28 8.77
N GLN A 721 77.51 -21.51 9.75
CA GLN A 721 76.78 -21.17 10.97
C GLN A 721 75.54 -20.30 10.71
N SER A 722 75.62 -19.35 9.76
CA SER A 722 74.46 -18.55 9.35
C SER A 722 73.37 -19.42 8.72
N ASN A 723 73.73 -20.38 7.88
CA ASN A 723 72.80 -21.34 7.27
C ASN A 723 72.09 -22.21 8.33
N GLN A 724 72.83 -22.65 9.35
CA GLN A 724 72.26 -23.41 10.48
C GLN A 724 71.30 -22.55 11.32
N LEU A 725 71.68 -21.31 11.64
CA LEU A 725 70.80 -20.36 12.34
C LEU A 725 69.55 -20.01 11.52
N HIS A 726 69.65 -19.78 10.21
CA HIS A 726 68.50 -19.56 9.33
C HIS A 726 67.58 -20.79 9.24
N THR A 727 68.12 -21.99 9.38
CA THR A 727 67.33 -23.24 9.39
C THR A 727 66.58 -23.40 10.71
N LEU A 728 67.23 -23.16 11.85
CA LEU A 728 66.59 -23.16 13.16
C LEU A 728 65.54 -22.05 13.29
N GLN A 729 65.83 -20.84 12.80
CA GLN A 729 64.87 -19.73 12.77
C GLN A 729 63.61 -20.11 11.98
N ARG A 730 63.78 -20.69 10.78
CA ARG A 730 62.65 -21.16 9.97
C ARG A 730 61.82 -22.21 10.71
N GLN A 731 62.46 -23.18 11.37
CA GLN A 731 61.75 -24.17 12.19
C GLN A 731 60.99 -23.53 13.36
N VAL A 732 61.52 -22.49 14.00
CA VAL A 732 60.81 -21.74 15.04
C VAL A 732 59.60 -20.99 14.45
N ASP A 733 59.75 -20.37 13.27
CA ASP A 733 58.67 -19.66 12.59
C ASP A 733 57.57 -20.62 12.07
N GLU A 734 57.95 -21.79 11.57
CA GLU A 734 57.05 -22.90 11.19
C GLU A 734 56.25 -23.39 12.41
N ASN A 735 56.92 -23.73 13.53
CA ASN A 735 56.25 -24.13 14.77
C ASN A 735 55.34 -23.01 15.34
N ALA A 736 55.74 -21.74 15.22
CA ALA A 736 54.92 -20.60 15.65
C ALA A 736 53.69 -20.40 14.76
N ALA A 737 53.80 -20.67 13.46
CA ALA A 737 52.67 -20.66 12.53
C ALA A 737 51.68 -21.78 12.85
N GLU A 738 52.15 -23.01 13.08
CA GLU A 738 51.32 -24.16 13.51
C GLU A 738 50.66 -23.90 14.88
N GLN A 739 51.37 -23.31 15.84
CA GLN A 739 50.79 -22.93 17.12
C GLN A 739 49.72 -21.84 16.97
N ALA A 740 49.91 -20.89 16.05
CA ALA A 740 48.90 -19.88 15.74
C ALA A 740 47.69 -20.48 14.99
N GLU A 741 47.89 -21.48 14.13
CA GLU A 741 46.81 -22.18 13.43
C GLU A 741 45.98 -23.06 14.36
N THR A 742 46.63 -23.86 15.22
CA THR A 742 45.94 -24.65 16.26
C THR A 742 45.19 -23.75 17.24
N GLN A 743 45.70 -22.56 17.58
CA GLN A 743 44.92 -21.58 18.35
C GLN A 743 43.73 -21.00 17.57
N ARG A 744 43.81 -20.84 16.24
CA ARG A 744 42.66 -20.41 15.41
C ARG A 744 41.59 -21.50 15.35
N THR A 745 41.97 -22.74 15.09
CA THR A 745 41.02 -23.87 15.01
C THR A 745 40.38 -24.17 16.36
N LEU A 746 41.10 -24.06 17.48
CA LEU A 746 40.52 -24.14 18.83
C LEU A 746 39.54 -23.00 19.14
N ARG A 747 39.79 -21.78 18.66
CA ARG A 747 38.83 -20.66 18.79
C ARG A 747 37.58 -20.89 17.92
N GLN A 748 37.76 -21.36 16.69
CA GLN A 748 36.65 -21.69 15.77
C GLN A 748 35.78 -22.81 16.31
N THR A 749 36.36 -23.92 16.78
CA THR A 749 35.59 -25.03 17.39
C THR A 749 34.91 -24.59 18.69
N THR A 750 35.56 -23.79 19.53
CA THR A 750 34.92 -23.19 20.71
C THR A 750 33.73 -22.29 20.34
N GLN A 751 33.86 -21.48 19.28
CA GLN A 751 32.77 -20.65 18.77
C GLN A 751 31.60 -21.51 18.28
N VAL A 752 31.85 -22.49 17.41
CA VAL A 752 30.81 -23.40 16.87
C VAL A 752 30.11 -24.18 18.00
N LEU A 753 30.85 -24.64 19.02
CA LEU A 753 30.25 -25.28 20.20
C LEU A 753 29.39 -24.30 21.02
N SER A 754 29.76 -23.01 21.07
CA SER A 754 28.94 -21.98 21.73
C SER A 754 27.67 -21.66 20.94
N GLU A 755 27.74 -21.65 19.61
CA GLU A 755 26.61 -21.43 18.70
C GLU A 755 25.64 -22.62 18.73
N ALA A 756 26.15 -23.85 18.67
CA ALA A 756 25.37 -25.08 18.86
C ALA A 756 24.70 -25.11 20.24
N ARG A 757 25.41 -24.70 21.31
CA ARG A 757 24.82 -24.58 22.65
C ARG A 757 23.72 -23.52 22.69
N GLN A 758 23.87 -22.38 22.01
CA GLN A 758 22.78 -21.41 21.89
C GLN A 758 21.59 -22.00 21.13
N GLU A 759 21.82 -22.75 20.06
CA GLU A 759 20.75 -23.35 19.26
C GLU A 759 19.97 -24.42 20.03
N VAL A 760 20.64 -25.29 20.79
CA VAL A 760 19.98 -26.21 21.74
C VAL A 760 19.08 -25.44 22.71
N ASN A 761 19.51 -24.29 23.22
CA ASN A 761 18.67 -23.44 24.08
C ASN A 761 17.49 -22.79 23.32
N ARG A 762 17.60 -22.53 22.00
CA ARG A 762 16.48 -22.05 21.17
C ARG A 762 15.47 -23.17 20.93
N LYS A 763 15.93 -24.37 20.53
CA LYS A 763 15.11 -25.57 20.32
C LYS A 763 14.41 -26.03 21.61
N GLU A 764 15.08 -25.98 22.77
CA GLU A 764 14.48 -26.30 24.09
C GLU A 764 13.38 -25.28 24.51
N ARG A 765 13.52 -24.00 24.16
CA ARG A 765 12.47 -22.99 24.40
C ARG A 765 11.25 -23.21 23.51
N SER A 766 11.47 -23.51 22.24
CA SER A 766 10.39 -23.77 21.27
C SER A 766 9.69 -25.10 21.55
N LEU A 767 10.40 -26.17 21.93
CA LEU A 767 9.78 -27.41 22.44
C LEU A 767 8.87 -27.16 23.66
N ARG A 768 9.26 -26.26 24.59
CA ARG A 768 8.37 -25.83 25.69
C ARG A 768 7.17 -24.99 25.25
N ILE A 769 7.22 -24.35 24.08
CA ILE A 769 6.09 -23.63 23.48
C ILE A 769 5.16 -24.62 22.76
N LEU A 770 5.70 -25.52 21.93
CA LEU A 770 4.92 -26.61 21.33
C LEU A 770 4.27 -27.51 22.40
N GLY A 771 4.98 -27.87 23.47
CA GLY A 771 4.41 -28.64 24.59
C GLY A 771 3.23 -27.92 25.26
N LYS A 772 3.30 -26.59 25.43
CA LYS A 772 2.15 -25.79 25.89
C LYS A 772 0.99 -25.85 24.89
N HIS A 773 1.25 -25.65 23.60
CA HIS A 773 0.22 -25.72 22.56
C HIS A 773 -0.44 -27.10 22.45
N LEU A 774 0.35 -28.19 22.46
CA LEU A 774 -0.15 -29.56 22.49
C LEU A 774 -1.01 -29.83 23.74
N SER A 775 -0.59 -29.35 24.93
CA SER A 775 -1.41 -29.47 26.14
C SER A 775 -2.72 -28.66 26.06
N GLY A 776 -2.72 -27.52 25.33
CA GLY A 776 -3.90 -26.71 25.04
C GLY A 776 -4.85 -27.41 24.08
N ILE A 777 -4.33 -27.95 22.98
CA ILE A 777 -5.07 -28.75 21.98
C ILE A 777 -5.65 -30.00 22.65
N GLN A 778 -4.91 -30.69 23.51
CA GLN A 778 -5.38 -31.87 24.23
C GLN A 778 -6.50 -31.54 25.23
N LYS A 779 -6.42 -30.40 25.93
CA LYS A 779 -7.51 -29.88 26.77
C LYS A 779 -8.74 -29.50 25.94
N GLY A 780 -8.53 -28.85 24.79
CA GLY A 780 -9.60 -28.53 23.84
C GLY A 780 -10.29 -29.77 23.28
N LYS A 781 -9.52 -30.80 22.91
CA LYS A 781 -10.04 -32.10 22.46
C LYS A 781 -10.92 -32.73 23.53
N LYS A 782 -10.44 -32.83 24.78
CA LYS A 782 -11.25 -33.34 25.91
C LYS A 782 -12.54 -32.54 26.12
N GLN A 783 -12.47 -31.21 26.10
CA GLN A 783 -13.67 -30.37 26.23
C GLN A 783 -14.66 -30.56 25.06
N VAL A 784 -14.19 -30.89 23.85
CA VAL A 784 -15.05 -31.23 22.70
C VAL A 784 -15.62 -32.65 22.85
N GLU A 785 -14.84 -33.62 23.31
CA GLU A 785 -15.30 -34.98 23.62
C GLU A 785 -16.39 -34.97 24.71
N GLU A 786 -16.17 -34.24 25.81
CA GLU A 786 -17.15 -34.00 26.88
C GLU A 786 -18.42 -33.28 26.41
N ARG A 787 -18.35 -32.49 25.33
CA ARG A 787 -19.51 -31.82 24.72
C ARG A 787 -20.25 -32.74 23.75
N LEU A 788 -19.51 -33.55 23.01
CA LEU A 788 -20.06 -34.56 22.10
C LEU A 788 -20.82 -35.62 22.90
N GLN A 789 -20.22 -36.17 23.96
CA GLN A 789 -20.88 -37.15 24.83
C GLN A 789 -22.21 -36.65 25.39
N ARG A 790 -22.27 -35.42 25.90
CA ARG A 790 -23.54 -34.83 26.38
C ARG A 790 -24.56 -34.59 25.26
N ALA A 791 -24.12 -34.22 24.06
CA ALA A 791 -25.02 -34.13 22.90
C ALA A 791 -25.52 -35.50 22.43
N GLU A 792 -24.70 -36.56 22.55
CA GLU A 792 -25.07 -37.95 22.26
C GLU A 792 -26.03 -38.51 23.33
N GLU A 793 -25.86 -38.14 24.60
CA GLU A 793 -26.79 -38.43 25.71
C GLU A 793 -28.14 -37.72 25.49
N GLU A 794 -28.13 -36.41 25.23
CA GLU A 794 -29.33 -35.61 24.92
C GLU A 794 -30.10 -36.15 23.70
N LEU A 795 -29.37 -36.56 22.64
CA LEU A 795 -29.95 -37.17 21.44
C LEU A 795 -30.48 -38.59 21.70
N SER A 796 -29.80 -39.38 22.54
CA SER A 796 -30.25 -40.71 22.96
C SER A 796 -31.56 -40.60 23.75
N ASP A 797 -31.65 -39.65 24.68
CA ASP A 797 -32.89 -39.32 25.40
C ASP A 797 -33.98 -38.78 24.49
N ALA A 798 -33.63 -37.99 23.48
CA ALA A 798 -34.58 -37.55 22.46
C ALA A 798 -35.11 -38.73 21.63
N SER A 799 -34.30 -39.75 21.32
CA SER A 799 -34.84 -40.97 20.70
C SER A 799 -35.71 -41.74 21.67
N ARG A 800 -35.25 -42.02 22.89
CA ARG A 800 -36.04 -42.70 23.94
C ARG A 800 -37.43 -42.05 24.13
N ARG A 801 -37.51 -40.72 24.15
CA ARG A 801 -38.78 -39.96 24.14
C ARG A 801 -39.66 -40.29 22.93
N ARG A 802 -39.13 -40.22 21.70
CA ARG A 802 -39.89 -40.55 20.47
C ARG A 802 -40.35 -42.00 20.44
N ASP A 803 -39.48 -42.93 20.84
CA ASP A 803 -39.77 -44.36 20.83
C ASP A 803 -40.85 -44.70 21.87
N GLY A 804 -40.89 -43.99 22.99
CA GLY A 804 -42.02 -43.95 23.95
C GLY A 804 -43.33 -43.47 23.31
N VAL A 805 -43.34 -42.31 22.65
CA VAL A 805 -44.52 -41.78 21.92
C VAL A 805 -45.04 -42.81 20.91
N VAL A 806 -44.15 -43.39 20.11
CA VAL A 806 -44.49 -44.40 19.08
C VAL A 806 -45.07 -45.67 19.72
N SER A 807 -44.55 -46.10 20.87
CA SER A 807 -45.11 -47.24 21.62
C SER A 807 -46.53 -46.95 22.12
N CYS A 808 -46.74 -45.81 22.76
CA CYS A 808 -48.07 -45.37 23.23
C CYS A 808 -49.09 -45.27 22.09
N MET A 809 -48.71 -44.70 20.95
CA MET A 809 -49.59 -44.59 19.78
C MET A 809 -49.91 -45.95 19.16
N LYS A 810 -48.95 -46.89 19.08
CA LYS A 810 -49.20 -48.27 18.62
C LYS A 810 -50.13 -49.04 19.56
N ALA A 811 -50.00 -48.87 20.88
CA ALA A 811 -50.89 -49.48 21.86
C ALA A 811 -52.33 -48.94 21.73
N ALA A 812 -52.48 -47.62 21.53
CA ALA A 812 -53.78 -47.01 21.26
C ALA A 812 -54.39 -47.48 19.93
N GLU A 813 -53.60 -47.55 18.85
CA GLU A 813 -54.02 -48.08 17.56
C GLU A 813 -54.51 -49.54 17.67
N ALA A 814 -53.82 -50.37 18.46
CA ALA A 814 -54.23 -51.74 18.74
C ALA A 814 -55.56 -51.82 19.51
N SER A 815 -55.77 -50.98 20.53
CA SER A 815 -57.06 -50.90 21.26
C SER A 815 -58.21 -50.47 20.34
N CYS A 816 -57.99 -49.44 19.51
CA CYS A 816 -58.98 -48.98 18.53
C CYS A 816 -59.32 -50.07 17.48
N LYS A 817 -58.34 -50.87 17.03
CA LYS A 817 -58.59 -52.04 16.17
C LYS A 817 -59.42 -53.10 16.89
N GLN A 818 -59.04 -53.49 18.10
CA GLN A 818 -59.79 -54.48 18.90
C GLN A 818 -61.24 -54.05 19.15
N PHE A 819 -61.49 -52.76 19.40
CA PHE A 819 -62.84 -52.22 19.55
C PHE A 819 -63.65 -52.25 18.24
N ARG A 820 -63.06 -51.81 17.12
CA ARG A 820 -63.70 -51.91 15.79
C ARG A 820 -64.08 -53.37 15.48
N ASP A 821 -63.16 -54.30 15.75
CA ASP A 821 -63.36 -55.71 15.44
C ASP A 821 -64.40 -56.34 16.38
N SER A 822 -64.49 -55.87 17.64
CA SER A 822 -65.58 -56.20 18.58
C SER A 822 -66.94 -55.65 18.11
N LEU A 823 -66.97 -54.44 17.55
CA LEU A 823 -68.19 -53.81 17.03
C LEU A 823 -68.76 -54.57 15.82
N ILE A 824 -67.88 -55.00 14.91
CA ILE A 824 -68.23 -55.88 13.78
C ILE A 824 -68.80 -57.21 14.30
N GLN A 825 -68.19 -57.81 15.33
CA GLN A 825 -68.71 -59.04 15.95
C GLN A 825 -70.09 -58.86 16.59
N SER A 826 -70.39 -57.72 17.24
CA SER A 826 -71.74 -57.45 17.77
C SER A 826 -72.80 -57.31 16.68
N GLN A 827 -72.48 -56.75 15.51
CA GLN A 827 -73.45 -56.63 14.40
C GLN A 827 -73.95 -57.99 13.88
N HIS A 828 -73.14 -59.06 14.03
CA HIS A 828 -73.53 -60.43 13.68
C HIS A 828 -74.26 -61.17 14.81
N SER A 829 -74.46 -60.57 15.99
CA SER A 829 -75.07 -61.21 17.15
C SER A 829 -76.07 -60.30 17.88
N LEU A 830 -77.36 -60.48 17.56
CA LEU A 830 -78.54 -59.73 18.05
C LEU A 830 -78.75 -59.68 19.58
N LYS A 831 -77.80 -60.19 20.40
CA LYS A 831 -77.82 -60.14 21.88
C LYS A 831 -76.48 -59.69 22.50
N ALA A 832 -75.44 -59.44 21.71
CA ALA A 832 -74.12 -59.08 22.23
C ALA A 832 -73.90 -57.56 22.21
N LYS A 833 -73.89 -56.91 23.38
CA LYS A 833 -73.49 -55.50 23.48
C LYS A 833 -72.00 -55.33 23.16
N PRO A 834 -71.59 -54.28 22.42
CA PRO A 834 -70.18 -53.98 22.22
C PRO A 834 -69.49 -53.67 23.55
N ARG A 835 -68.23 -54.08 23.70
CA ARG A 835 -67.43 -53.76 24.89
C ARG A 835 -67.00 -52.28 24.86
N PRO A 836 -67.02 -51.55 25.99
CA PRO A 836 -66.46 -50.20 26.05
C PRO A 836 -64.99 -50.15 25.60
N LEU A 837 -64.62 -49.08 24.89
CA LEU A 837 -63.27 -48.89 24.38
C LEU A 837 -62.33 -48.48 25.52
N LEU A 838 -61.65 -49.46 26.13
CA LEU A 838 -60.58 -49.23 27.09
C LEU A 838 -59.29 -48.84 26.35
N LEU A 839 -59.10 -47.54 26.15
CA LEU A 839 -57.78 -46.96 25.91
C LEU A 839 -56.93 -47.07 27.18
N PRO A 840 -55.58 -47.15 27.06
CA PRO A 840 -54.68 -47.21 28.21
C PRO A 840 -54.59 -45.84 28.90
N HIS A 841 -55.63 -45.48 29.66
CA HIS A 841 -55.72 -44.22 30.41
C HIS A 841 -55.12 -44.34 31.82
N GLU A 842 -55.08 -45.55 32.39
CA GLU A 842 -54.66 -45.81 33.78
C GLU A 842 -53.20 -46.30 33.89
N ASN A 843 -52.63 -46.86 32.81
CA ASN A 843 -51.28 -47.44 32.82
C ASN A 843 -50.15 -46.44 32.46
N LEU A 844 -50.40 -45.13 32.59
CA LEU A 844 -49.32 -44.11 32.49
C LEU A 844 -48.73 -43.73 33.85
N GLU A 845 -49.20 -44.32 34.95
CA GLU A 845 -48.50 -44.33 36.24
C GLU A 845 -47.30 -45.30 36.21
N LEU A 846 -46.30 -44.98 35.38
CA LEU A 846 -44.98 -45.63 35.46
C LEU A 846 -44.33 -45.25 36.79
N SER A 847 -44.12 -46.26 37.64
CA SER A 847 -43.74 -46.07 39.03
C SER A 847 -42.40 -45.33 39.20
N GLY A 848 -42.47 -44.12 39.77
CA GLY A 848 -41.48 -43.53 40.68
C GLY A 848 -40.08 -43.15 40.15
N ALA A 849 -39.61 -43.69 39.02
CA ALA A 849 -38.21 -43.58 38.60
C ALA A 849 -37.98 -43.29 37.11
N GLU A 850 -38.79 -43.85 36.20
CA GLU A 850 -38.49 -43.85 34.76
C GLU A 850 -39.63 -43.30 33.88
N SER A 851 -40.01 -42.03 34.10
CA SER A 851 -40.83 -41.30 33.13
C SER A 851 -40.00 -40.90 31.90
N ILE A 852 -39.79 -41.86 31.00
CA ILE A 852 -39.06 -41.67 29.72
C ILE A 852 -39.73 -40.60 28.83
N MET A 853 -41.04 -40.40 28.99
CA MET A 853 -41.81 -39.34 28.34
C MET A 853 -41.61 -38.00 29.07
N GLY A 854 -41.35 -36.94 28.30
CA GLY A 854 -41.34 -35.58 28.84
C GLY A 854 -42.75 -35.09 29.16
N ALA A 855 -42.87 -34.17 30.11
CA ALA A 855 -44.16 -33.61 30.54
C ALA A 855 -45.03 -33.02 29.40
N PRO A 856 -44.49 -32.23 28.43
CA PRO A 856 -45.32 -31.70 27.35
C PRO A 856 -45.71 -32.78 26.32
N GLU A 857 -44.84 -33.75 26.02
CA GLU A 857 -45.17 -34.84 25.10
C GLU A 857 -46.19 -35.82 25.70
N ALA A 858 -46.06 -36.14 26.99
CA ALA A 858 -47.00 -37.00 27.72
C ALA A 858 -48.40 -36.38 27.78
N THR A 859 -48.50 -35.10 28.16
CA THR A 859 -49.79 -34.40 28.26
C THR A 859 -50.45 -34.20 26.90
N ALA A 860 -49.67 -33.95 25.83
CA ALA A 860 -50.19 -33.92 24.47
C ALA A 860 -50.75 -35.29 24.03
N CYS A 861 -50.02 -36.37 24.29
CA CYS A 861 -50.49 -37.74 24.00
C CYS A 861 -51.76 -38.07 24.79
N GLN A 862 -51.79 -37.80 26.09
CA GLN A 862 -52.96 -38.06 26.95
C GLN A 862 -54.20 -37.29 26.50
N SER A 863 -54.03 -36.03 26.07
CA SER A 863 -55.10 -35.18 25.54
C SER A 863 -55.64 -35.67 24.19
N PHE A 864 -54.78 -36.23 23.32
CA PHE A 864 -55.23 -36.86 22.09
C PHE A 864 -56.00 -38.16 22.37
N LEU A 865 -55.50 -39.01 23.27
CA LEU A 865 -56.16 -40.28 23.60
C LEU A 865 -57.52 -40.07 24.30
N SER A 866 -57.67 -39.08 25.18
CA SER A 866 -58.98 -38.77 25.79
C SER A 866 -59.99 -38.30 24.75
N ALA A 867 -59.60 -37.46 23.79
CA ALA A 867 -60.45 -37.02 22.69
C ALA A 867 -60.90 -38.18 21.78
N VAL A 868 -59.99 -39.12 21.47
CA VAL A 868 -60.34 -40.35 20.73
C VAL A 868 -61.34 -41.21 21.52
N SER A 869 -61.14 -41.37 22.84
CA SER A 869 -62.07 -42.12 23.70
C SER A 869 -63.48 -41.49 23.70
N GLN A 870 -63.56 -40.17 23.86
CA GLN A 870 -64.82 -39.42 23.83
C GLN A 870 -65.54 -39.54 22.48
N LEU A 871 -64.81 -39.48 21.37
CA LEU A 871 -65.36 -39.69 20.03
C LEU A 871 -65.93 -41.11 19.89
N CYS A 872 -65.19 -42.14 20.28
CA CYS A 872 -65.64 -43.52 20.18
C CYS A 872 -66.87 -43.82 21.06
N HIS A 873 -66.96 -43.25 22.28
CA HIS A 873 -68.18 -43.33 23.09
C HIS A 873 -69.37 -42.61 22.42
N THR A 874 -69.14 -41.44 21.81
CA THR A 874 -70.18 -40.66 21.10
C THR A 874 -70.67 -41.39 19.84
N CYS A 875 -69.79 -42.06 19.10
CA CYS A 875 -70.17 -42.93 17.99
C CYS A 875 -70.97 -44.16 18.48
N SER A 876 -70.56 -44.77 19.60
CA SER A 876 -71.25 -45.94 20.17
C SER A 876 -72.69 -45.62 20.55
N SER A 877 -72.91 -44.55 21.33
CA SER A 877 -74.27 -44.15 21.75
C SER A 877 -75.14 -43.69 20.58
N ARG A 878 -74.55 -43.15 19.50
CA ARG A 878 -75.27 -42.83 18.28
C ARG A 878 -75.68 -44.08 17.49
N ILE A 879 -74.88 -45.15 17.51
CA ILE A 879 -75.23 -46.45 16.94
C ILE A 879 -76.35 -47.09 17.76
N ASP A 880 -76.21 -47.17 19.10
CA ASP A 880 -77.23 -47.71 20.00
C ASP A 880 -78.60 -47.04 19.78
N TRP A 881 -78.62 -45.71 19.56
CA TRP A 881 -79.83 -44.95 19.27
C TRP A 881 -80.43 -45.27 17.89
N LEU A 882 -79.60 -45.41 16.86
CA LEU A 882 -80.06 -45.78 15.51
C LEU A 882 -80.59 -47.22 15.48
N GLU A 883 -80.00 -48.15 16.23
CA GLU A 883 -80.51 -49.51 16.38
C GLU A 883 -81.86 -49.54 17.10
N GLN A 884 -82.05 -48.70 18.13
CA GLN A 884 -83.34 -48.51 18.79
C GLN A 884 -84.40 -47.96 17.82
N GLU A 885 -84.09 -46.92 17.05
CA GLU A 885 -85.00 -46.34 16.05
C GLU A 885 -85.38 -47.36 14.97
N VAL A 886 -84.41 -48.12 14.45
CA VAL A 886 -84.66 -49.22 13.50
C VAL A 886 -85.49 -50.34 14.13
N SER A 887 -85.34 -50.62 15.43
CA SER A 887 -86.18 -51.59 16.13
C SER A 887 -87.63 -51.10 16.30
N ALA A 888 -87.83 -49.80 16.53
CA ALA A 888 -89.15 -49.16 16.61
C ALA A 888 -89.82 -49.10 15.22
N HIS A 889 -89.08 -48.78 14.17
CA HIS A 889 -89.59 -48.87 12.80
C HIS A 889 -89.96 -50.32 12.42
N ARG A 890 -89.16 -51.31 12.83
CA ARG A 890 -89.49 -52.74 12.63
C ARG A 890 -90.75 -53.15 13.40
N SER A 891 -90.91 -52.73 14.65
CA SER A 891 -92.12 -53.05 15.44
C SER A 891 -93.37 -52.39 14.86
N HIS A 892 -93.26 -51.14 14.39
CA HIS A 892 -94.33 -50.44 13.69
C HIS A 892 -94.69 -51.11 12.34
N VAL A 893 -93.70 -51.57 11.57
CA VAL A 893 -93.95 -52.34 10.33
C VAL A 893 -94.58 -53.71 10.64
N THR A 894 -94.25 -54.38 11.74
CA THR A 894 -94.98 -55.58 12.16
C THR A 894 -96.39 -55.29 12.64
N ALA A 895 -96.62 -54.18 13.35
CA ALA A 895 -97.96 -53.76 13.78
C ALA A 895 -98.87 -53.45 12.58
N LEU A 896 -98.39 -52.66 11.61
CA LEU A 896 -99.08 -52.41 10.35
C LEU A 896 -99.35 -53.70 9.56
N ARG A 897 -98.43 -54.67 9.58
CA ARG A 897 -98.65 -55.98 8.95
C ARG A 897 -99.77 -56.76 9.66
N SER A 898 -99.78 -56.81 10.99
CA SER A 898 -100.89 -57.45 11.72
C SER A 898 -102.22 -56.72 11.51
N GLU A 899 -102.27 -55.39 11.52
CA GLU A 899 -103.50 -54.63 11.25
C GLU A 899 -104.04 -54.87 9.83
N LEU A 900 -103.14 -54.91 8.83
CA LEU A 900 -103.50 -55.25 7.45
C LEU A 900 -103.98 -56.70 7.34
N GLN A 901 -103.34 -57.63 8.06
CA GLN A 901 -103.70 -59.04 8.07
C GLN A 901 -105.05 -59.27 8.78
N ASP A 902 -105.33 -58.55 9.86
CA ASP A 902 -106.63 -58.50 10.53
C ASP A 902 -107.72 -57.81 9.68
N ALA A 903 -107.35 -56.84 8.84
CA ALA A 903 -108.27 -56.27 7.85
C ALA A 903 -108.62 -57.31 6.77
N CYS A 904 -107.62 -57.99 6.21
CA CYS A 904 -107.85 -59.09 5.27
C CYS A 904 -108.64 -60.25 5.90
N LEU A 905 -108.42 -60.60 7.16
CA LEU A 905 -109.21 -61.62 7.86
C LEU A 905 -110.67 -61.18 8.07
N ARG A 906 -110.94 -59.89 8.33
CA ARG A 906 -112.30 -59.34 8.39
C ARG A 906 -113.05 -59.45 7.05
N ASP A 907 -112.39 -59.21 5.92
CA ASP A 907 -112.99 -59.42 4.59
C ASP A 907 -113.19 -60.91 4.27
N ASN A 908 -112.27 -61.79 4.67
CA ASN A 908 -112.34 -63.23 4.38
C ASN A 908 -113.32 -64.01 5.27
N LEU A 909 -113.81 -63.45 6.38
CA LEU A 909 -114.85 -64.07 7.22
C LEU A 909 -116.23 -64.20 6.51
N ALA A 910 -116.38 -63.68 5.29
CA ALA A 910 -117.59 -63.81 4.49
C ALA A 910 -117.88 -65.25 4.00
N PHE A 911 -116.86 -66.12 3.86
CA PHE A 911 -117.05 -67.50 3.39
C PHE A 911 -116.15 -68.53 4.11
N VAL A 912 -116.79 -69.57 4.64
CA VAL A 912 -116.24 -70.78 5.29
C VAL A 912 -116.60 -72.02 4.42
N PRO A 913 -116.11 -73.27 4.63
CA PRO A 913 -115.53 -73.85 5.86
C PRO A 913 -114.33 -74.84 5.76
N VAL A 914 -113.55 -74.89 6.86
CA VAL A 914 -113.09 -76.09 7.64
C VAL A 914 -112.40 -77.29 6.94
N SER A 915 -111.15 -77.59 7.33
CA SER A 915 -110.75 -78.86 8.02
C SER A 915 -109.24 -78.94 8.34
N ASP A 916 -108.89 -79.55 9.48
CA ASP A 916 -107.53 -79.66 10.04
C ASP A 916 -106.78 -80.97 9.70
N PHE A 917 -105.44 -81.01 9.82
CA PHE A 917 -104.70 -81.75 10.88
C PHE A 917 -103.15 -81.82 10.68
N THR A 918 -102.43 -82.20 11.75
CA THR A 918 -100.97 -82.43 11.89
C THR A 918 -100.52 -83.80 11.29
N GLU A 919 -99.25 -84.27 11.23
CA GLU A 919 -98.18 -84.27 12.26
C GLU A 919 -96.81 -84.88 11.79
N THR A 920 -95.74 -84.69 12.59
CA THR A 920 -94.45 -85.47 12.67
C THR A 920 -93.36 -85.50 11.56
N PHE A 921 -92.21 -84.85 11.87
CA PHE A 921 -90.77 -85.29 11.89
C PHE A 921 -90.27 -86.66 11.34
N PRO A 922 -88.93 -86.92 11.17
CA PRO A 922 -87.71 -86.07 11.05
C PRO A 922 -86.75 -86.50 9.87
N VAL A 923 -85.50 -85.97 9.76
CA VAL A 923 -84.21 -86.70 9.50
C VAL A 923 -83.01 -85.77 9.13
N ALA A 924 -81.80 -86.15 9.62
CA ALA A 924 -80.38 -85.92 9.25
C ALA A 924 -79.84 -84.76 8.33
N ASP A 925 -78.51 -84.58 8.42
CA ASP A 925 -77.68 -83.60 7.71
C ASP A 925 -77.64 -83.72 6.17
N LEU A 926 -77.39 -82.58 5.50
CA LEU A 926 -76.96 -82.48 4.10
C LEU A 926 -76.10 -81.23 3.88
N GLU A 927 -74.98 -81.38 3.15
CA GLU A 927 -74.10 -80.27 2.75
C GLU A 927 -74.54 -79.62 1.41
N ILE A 928 -74.09 -78.37 1.16
CA ILE A 928 -73.94 -77.72 -0.18
C ILE A 928 -75.30 -77.34 -0.84
N PRO A 929 -75.42 -76.27 -1.68
CA PRO A 929 -74.39 -75.47 -2.38
C PRO A 929 -74.41 -73.94 -2.14
N GLN A 930 -73.55 -73.25 -2.91
CA GLN A 930 -73.33 -71.80 -3.00
C GLN A 930 -74.56 -70.96 -3.43
N ALA A 931 -74.54 -69.67 -3.06
CA ALA A 931 -75.11 -68.58 -3.85
C ALA A 931 -74.20 -67.33 -3.78
N VAL A 932 -73.85 -66.75 -4.93
CA VAL A 932 -72.85 -65.68 -5.15
C VAL A 932 -73.18 -65.00 -6.50
N PRO A 933 -72.92 -63.69 -6.77
CA PRO A 933 -72.77 -62.51 -5.90
C PRO A 933 -73.78 -61.37 -6.26
N LEU A 934 -73.67 -60.21 -5.62
CA LEU A 934 -73.95 -58.84 -6.15
C LEU A 934 -73.37 -57.85 -5.11
N CYS A 935 -72.57 -56.82 -5.42
CA CYS A 935 -71.99 -56.38 -6.69
C CYS A 935 -70.63 -55.67 -6.45
N ASP A 936 -69.76 -55.60 -7.45
CA ASP A 936 -68.50 -54.83 -7.39
C ASP A 936 -68.73 -53.31 -7.35
N LEU A 937 -67.86 -52.57 -6.67
CA LEU A 937 -67.41 -51.21 -7.09
C LEU A 937 -66.20 -50.69 -6.30
N SER A 938 -65.04 -51.35 -6.45
CA SER A 938 -63.73 -50.78 -6.09
C SER A 938 -62.97 -50.36 -7.34
N LYS A 939 -62.78 -49.05 -7.55
CA LYS A 939 -61.87 -48.51 -8.59
C LYS A 939 -61.54 -47.02 -8.39
N ASN A 940 -60.28 -46.77 -8.03
CA ASN A 940 -59.48 -45.58 -8.37
C ASN A 940 -59.85 -44.21 -7.74
N PRO A 941 -58.94 -43.21 -7.77
CA PRO A 941 -57.48 -43.27 -7.99
C PRO A 941 -56.64 -42.63 -6.86
N MET A 942 -55.32 -42.89 -6.88
CA MET A 942 -54.36 -41.92 -6.30
C MET A 942 -54.42 -40.62 -7.12
N ILE A 943 -54.53 -39.48 -6.45
CA ILE A 943 -54.34 -38.16 -7.05
C ILE A 943 -53.20 -37.46 -6.32
N THR A 944 -51.98 -37.65 -6.80
CA THR A 944 -50.80 -36.86 -6.42
C THR A 944 -50.80 -35.56 -7.20
N VAL A 945 -51.09 -34.43 -6.54
CA VAL A 945 -50.91 -33.09 -7.11
C VAL A 945 -49.74 -32.41 -6.40
N ASN A 946 -48.61 -32.33 -7.09
CA ASN A 946 -47.51 -31.47 -6.69
C ASN A 946 -47.82 -30.03 -7.12
N HIS A 947 -47.85 -29.09 -6.18
CA HIS A 947 -47.81 -27.66 -6.50
C HIS A 947 -46.70 -26.94 -5.72
N SER A 948 -46.02 -26.06 -6.45
CA SER A 948 -44.89 -25.21 -6.03
C SER A 948 -45.05 -23.87 -6.80
N PRO A 949 -44.54 -22.74 -6.29
CA PRO A 949 -45.48 -21.65 -5.97
C PRO A 949 -45.58 -20.52 -6.99
N SER A 950 -46.77 -19.92 -7.08
CA SER A 950 -47.03 -18.69 -7.85
C SER A 950 -46.70 -17.43 -7.05
N LYS A 951 -45.98 -16.49 -7.66
CA LYS A 951 -45.72 -15.13 -7.11
C LYS A 951 -46.93 -14.21 -7.31
N VAL A 952 -47.28 -13.39 -6.31
CA VAL A 952 -47.84 -12.03 -6.49
C VAL A 952 -47.36 -11.15 -5.32
N ASN A 953 -47.00 -9.89 -5.59
CA ASN A 953 -46.63 -8.89 -4.56
C ASN A 953 -47.90 -8.19 -3.99
N PRO A 954 -47.81 -7.52 -2.83
CA PRO A 954 -47.70 -6.06 -2.91
C PRO A 954 -46.74 -5.41 -1.90
N THR A 955 -46.33 -4.18 -2.23
CA THR A 955 -45.44 -3.26 -1.50
C THR A 955 -46.10 -1.87 -1.41
N PRO A 956 -45.62 -0.91 -0.58
CA PRO A 956 -44.78 -0.96 0.63
C PRO A 956 -45.48 -0.20 1.81
N PRO A 957 -44.78 0.30 2.86
CA PRO A 957 -44.06 1.58 2.72
C PRO A 957 -42.63 1.61 3.30
N SER A 958 -41.93 2.69 3.01
CA SER A 958 -40.48 2.89 3.16
C SER A 958 -39.96 3.15 4.58
N LYS A 959 -38.69 2.78 4.81
CA LYS A 959 -37.65 3.72 5.29
C LYS A 959 -36.26 3.30 4.80
N ALA A 960 -35.35 4.25 4.64
CA ALA A 960 -34.03 4.03 4.02
C ALA A 960 -32.89 4.22 5.04
N SER A 961 -31.77 3.53 4.79
CA SER A 961 -30.47 3.76 5.45
C SER A 961 -29.36 3.55 4.44
N SER A 962 -28.78 4.63 3.92
CA SER A 962 -27.69 4.62 2.95
C SER A 962 -26.34 4.33 3.61
N SER A 963 -25.50 3.55 2.94
CA SER A 963 -24.10 3.36 3.30
C SER A 963 -23.30 4.65 3.13
N PRO A 964 -22.46 5.06 4.10
CA PRO A 964 -21.52 6.17 3.91
C PRO A 964 -20.24 5.71 3.19
N THR A 965 -19.76 6.54 2.27
CA THR A 965 -18.51 6.34 1.52
C THR A 965 -17.28 6.52 2.42
N SER A 966 -16.23 5.73 2.22
CA SER A 966 -14.95 5.85 2.94
C SER A 966 -14.17 7.11 2.54
N ALA A 967 -14.06 8.08 3.46
CA ALA A 967 -13.17 9.23 3.31
C ALA A 967 -11.75 8.92 3.78
N SER A 968 -10.73 9.35 3.03
CA SER A 968 -9.32 9.10 3.32
C SER A 968 -8.69 10.25 4.11
N CYS A 969 -8.35 10.03 5.38
CA CYS A 969 -7.65 11.01 6.21
C CYS A 969 -6.12 10.87 6.12
N LYS A 970 -5.43 11.92 5.64
CA LYS A 970 -3.96 12.02 5.73
C LYS A 970 -3.55 12.25 7.19
N VAL A 971 -2.69 11.39 7.73
CA VAL A 971 -2.02 11.62 9.03
C VAL A 971 -0.72 12.37 8.80
N THR A 972 -0.48 13.43 9.58
CA THR A 972 0.73 14.25 9.50
C THR A 972 1.86 13.72 10.40
N VAL A 973 3.10 13.74 9.91
CA VAL A 973 4.27 13.26 10.65
C VAL A 973 4.66 14.27 11.74
N GLY A 974 4.39 13.92 12.99
CA GLY A 974 4.73 14.73 14.16
C GLY A 974 6.16 14.49 14.67
N GLN A 975 7.08 15.43 14.42
CA GLN A 975 8.44 15.39 14.99
C GLN A 975 8.42 15.45 16.53
N THR A 976 8.86 14.38 17.20
CA THR A 976 8.98 14.34 18.66
C THR A 976 10.33 14.90 19.13
N LYS A 977 10.30 16.01 19.88
CA LYS A 977 11.52 16.67 20.37
C LYS A 977 12.21 15.88 21.49
N LEU A 978 13.49 15.59 21.28
CA LEU A 978 14.38 14.93 22.25
C LEU A 978 14.45 15.73 23.58
N LYS A 979 14.02 15.13 24.71
CA LYS A 979 14.19 15.73 26.05
C LYS A 979 15.33 15.07 26.81
N LYS A 980 16.42 15.83 26.97
CA LYS A 980 17.69 15.43 27.61
C LYS A 980 17.57 15.43 29.14
N ALA A 981 17.44 14.25 29.76
CA ALA A 981 17.39 14.11 31.22
C ALA A 981 18.79 14.18 31.85
N THR A 982 19.01 15.12 32.77
CA THR A 982 20.31 15.34 33.42
C THR A 982 20.46 14.50 34.70
N LYS A 983 21.41 13.55 34.68
CA LYS A 983 21.72 12.64 35.81
C LYS A 983 22.44 13.38 36.93
N LYS A 984 21.70 13.82 37.97
CA LYS A 984 22.25 14.58 39.10
C LYS A 984 22.72 13.66 40.23
N THR A 985 24.01 13.33 40.26
CA THR A 985 24.64 12.56 41.33
C THR A 985 24.75 13.34 42.64
N ARG A 986 24.24 12.78 43.74
CA ARG A 986 24.67 13.14 45.10
C ARG A 986 24.57 11.90 45.98
N GLY A 987 25.72 11.34 46.36
CA GLY A 987 25.77 10.19 47.26
C GLY A 987 25.57 10.58 48.72
N HIS A 988 25.16 9.62 49.54
CA HIS A 988 25.38 9.68 50.97
C HIS A 988 25.75 8.29 51.50
N VAL A 989 26.83 8.22 52.27
CA VAL A 989 27.30 7.00 52.92
C VAL A 989 26.66 6.90 54.30
N LYS A 990 26.17 5.71 54.67
CA LYS A 990 26.20 5.29 56.08
C LYS A 990 26.23 3.78 56.23
N SER A 991 26.94 3.34 57.26
CA SER A 991 27.18 1.97 57.66
C SER A 991 26.07 1.44 58.57
N GLY A 992 25.89 0.12 58.60
CA GLY A 992 25.04 -0.59 59.56
C GLY A 992 25.01 -2.09 59.23
N GLY A 993 25.69 -2.92 60.03
CA GLY A 993 25.92 -4.32 59.72
C GLY A 993 25.06 -5.32 60.52
N ARG A 994 25.31 -6.61 60.24
CA ARG A 994 24.87 -7.80 61.01
C ARG A 994 23.37 -7.92 61.33
N LYS A 995 22.67 -8.74 60.56
CA LYS A 995 22.62 -10.18 60.90
C LYS A 995 22.57 -11.03 59.64
#